data_AF-A0A7R9KU29-F1
#
_entry.id   AF-A0A7R9KU29-F1
#
_cell.length_a   1.000
_cell.length_b   1.000
_cell.length_c   1.000
_cell.angle_alpha   90.00
_cell.angle_beta   90.00
_cell.angle_gamma   90.00
#
_symmetry.space_group_name_H-M   'P 1'
#
loop_
_entity.id
_entity.type
_entity.pdbx_description
1 polymer ?
#
loop_
_entity_poly.entity_id
_entity_poly.type
_entity_poly.pdbx_seq_one_letter_code
_entity_poly.pdbx_strand_id
1 'polypeptide(L)'
;MSAGFGELYGNPGSDTTTRTANYNYFSTKFRKLLRVTNDSFDAKKRLAFEMFIDSSTLPKGYDFALDSESALWVSSSQSSHLRDYHFPMCFLYNMSKSAVDMFTRCMALELGPKGIRVNSVNPAAVNTNIAIAMGLSRPLIDQMFADQEKSIPLQRQGTPTDVANAVLFLASDKCSFVNGSNFFVDGGDAGKVVVITGSSSGIGAAAALQFSKSGAQVVVTGRNAQNVSEVAKECQKISPKGLKALEVVMDVSKDEDCKRLIDSTIKSFGKLDILVNNAAKGGFKSISDPNIMDEFQAVMDTNLRSVVYLTHLSVEHLEKTKGNIINVSAVAGIRPSALDMFSRCLALELGPKGIRVNVVNPGAVRTNFGTAAGLSKPQFEFILNALGKSYPLGRVGESIDIANVILFLASDESSFVTGINFVSDGGSLYAPTAVVVITGSSSGIGAVTAVEFSKSGAQVVITGRNAQNFGIGAVTAVEFSKSGAQVVITGRNAQNLSEVAKDCQKVSPKGLKPLEVLADISKDDDCKRLIDSTIKSFRKLDILVNNAGSGNVTTLTDTNVMEKYDNLMNTNLRSVVYLTHLSVEHLEKTKGNIINISSTAAHKPNGPMFGYCMSKCALNMFTKCLALELGPKGIRVNVISPGAVRTNFGPAMGTSKEHYELLLEDRAKTYPLRKVGESIDIANMIVFLASNECSFVTGTDVMVDGGGLHAPKSAFSYRNK
;
A
#
# COMPACT_ATOMS: atom_id res chain seq x y z
N MET A 1 23.16 59.81 12.84
CA MET A 1 24.32 59.00 12.40
C MET A 1 24.18 58.75 10.91
N SER A 2 24.43 59.79 10.12
CA SER A 2 24.06 59.90 8.70
C SER A 2 25.29 60.16 7.82
N ALA A 3 26.42 59.53 8.12
CA ALA A 3 27.61 59.54 7.27
C ALA A 3 28.33 58.20 7.48
N GLY A 4 28.31 57.32 6.47
CA GLY A 4 28.99 56.01 6.56
C GLY A 4 28.36 54.84 5.80
N PHE A 5 27.30 55.03 5.00
CA PHE A 5 26.69 53.94 4.21
C PHE A 5 27.35 53.73 2.82
N GLY A 6 28.45 54.42 2.53
CA GLY A 6 29.15 54.35 1.23
C GLY A 6 30.27 53.30 1.11
N GLU A 7 30.65 52.60 2.18
CA GLU A 7 31.81 51.67 2.18
C GLU A 7 31.49 50.22 2.57
N LEU A 8 30.23 49.79 2.48
CA LEU A 8 29.87 48.37 2.72
C LEU A 8 30.05 47.45 1.50
N TYR A 9 30.44 48.01 0.34
CA TYR A 9 30.79 47.25 -0.85
C TYR A 9 32.03 47.87 -1.53
N GLY A 10 33.20 47.68 -0.93
CA GLY A 10 34.48 48.08 -1.49
C GLY A 10 35.39 46.87 -1.76
N ASN A 11 35.60 46.58 -3.05
CA ASN A 11 36.70 45.84 -3.70
C ASN A 11 37.16 44.45 -3.18
N PRO A 12 37.48 43.51 -4.10
CA PRO A 12 38.07 42.22 -3.73
C PRO A 12 39.54 42.44 -3.35
N GLY A 13 39.82 42.57 -2.04
CA GLY A 13 41.20 42.65 -1.56
C GLY A 13 41.46 43.07 -0.12
N SER A 14 40.46 43.40 0.71
CA SER A 14 40.73 43.86 2.08
C SER A 14 40.92 42.71 3.09
N ASP A 15 42.04 42.76 3.81
CA ASP A 15 42.53 41.80 4.80
C ASP A 15 41.55 41.48 5.96
N THR A 16 41.64 40.24 6.45
CA THR A 16 40.90 39.59 7.54
C THR A 16 40.78 40.42 8.84
N THR A 17 41.74 41.30 9.09
CA THR A 17 41.82 42.11 10.30
C THR A 17 40.66 43.12 10.45
N THR A 18 40.14 43.65 9.33
CA THR A 18 39.08 44.67 9.34
C THR A 18 37.68 44.07 9.60
N ARG A 19 37.47 42.80 9.26
CA ARG A 19 36.20 42.08 9.52
C ARG A 19 36.04 41.73 11.00
N THR A 20 37.12 41.35 11.67
CA THR A 20 37.13 40.99 13.10
C THR A 20 36.84 42.20 14.00
N ALA A 21 37.29 43.40 13.62
CA ALA A 21 37.03 44.64 14.37
C ALA A 21 35.54 45.04 14.34
N ASN A 22 34.87 44.88 13.20
CA ASN A 22 33.44 45.19 13.04
C ASN A 22 32.53 44.20 13.79
N TYR A 23 32.93 42.93 13.87
CA TYR A 23 32.23 41.91 14.67
C TYR A 23 32.32 42.17 16.18
N ASN A 24 33.50 42.55 16.68
CA ASN A 24 33.69 42.88 18.09
C ASN A 24 32.90 44.13 18.53
N TYR A 25 32.72 45.10 17.63
CA TYR A 25 31.88 46.28 17.89
C TYR A 25 30.39 45.92 18.03
N PHE A 26 29.87 45.04 17.16
CA PHE A 26 28.48 44.58 17.22
C PHE A 26 28.18 43.68 18.42
N SER A 27 29.06 42.73 18.73
CA SER A 27 28.91 41.80 19.86
C SER A 27 28.91 42.54 21.21
N THR A 28 29.71 43.60 21.34
CA THR A 28 29.81 44.38 22.58
C THR A 28 28.57 45.25 22.83
N LYS A 29 27.98 45.85 21.78
CA LYS A 29 26.70 46.59 21.92
C LYS A 29 25.51 45.67 22.19
N PHE A 30 25.50 44.49 21.57
CA PHE A 30 24.42 43.51 21.74
C PHE A 30 24.45 42.88 23.14
N ARG A 31 25.63 42.62 23.71
CA ARG A 31 25.81 42.15 25.10
C ARG A 31 25.33 43.16 26.15
N LYS A 32 25.49 44.47 25.90
CA LYS A 32 24.96 45.54 26.76
C LYS A 32 23.43 45.65 26.72
N LEU A 33 22.79 45.27 25.61
CA LEU A 33 21.34 45.33 25.44
C LEU A 33 20.61 44.24 26.25
N LEU A 34 21.27 43.11 26.52
CA LEU A 34 20.66 41.92 27.13
C LEU A 34 20.88 41.74 28.65
N ARG A 35 21.65 42.62 29.32
CA ARG A 35 21.92 42.57 30.78
C ARG A 35 22.27 41.16 31.34
N VAL A 36 23.01 40.34 30.60
CA VAL A 36 23.40 39.00 31.08
C VAL A 36 24.73 39.09 31.82
N THR A 37 24.72 38.84 33.13
CA THR A 37 25.94 38.68 33.95
C THR A 37 26.53 37.28 33.73
N ASN A 38 27.86 37.18 33.74
CA ASN A 38 28.65 36.05 33.23
C ASN A 38 28.48 34.70 33.95
N ASP A 39 27.74 34.61 35.05
CA ASP A 39 27.78 33.45 35.92
C ASP A 39 26.48 32.62 35.85
N SER A 40 26.28 31.93 34.72
CA SER A 40 25.58 30.63 34.63
C SER A 40 25.28 30.20 33.18
N PHE A 41 26.23 30.38 32.25
CA PHE A 41 26.10 29.82 30.90
C PHE A 41 27.18 28.76 30.67
N ASP A 42 26.78 27.49 30.84
CA ASP A 42 27.58 26.30 30.65
C ASP A 42 28.36 26.35 29.32
N ALA A 43 29.67 26.15 29.40
CA ALA A 43 30.60 26.22 28.28
C ALA A 43 30.20 25.30 27.10
N LYS A 44 29.48 24.20 27.37
CA LYS A 44 28.93 23.32 26.31
C LYS A 44 27.79 23.96 25.52
N LYS A 45 26.96 24.80 26.14
CA LYS A 45 25.88 25.55 25.46
C LYS A 45 26.41 26.74 24.68
N ARG A 46 27.52 27.33 25.13
CA ARG A 46 28.25 28.39 24.43
C ARG A 46 28.86 27.89 23.11
N LEU A 47 29.44 26.69 23.12
CA LEU A 47 29.98 26.04 21.92
C LEU A 47 28.88 25.69 20.91
N ALA A 48 27.74 25.16 21.37
CA ALA A 48 26.60 24.85 20.50
C ALA A 48 25.97 26.09 19.85
N PHE A 49 26.04 27.25 20.52
CA PHE A 49 25.52 28.52 20.01
C PHE A 49 26.48 29.22 19.06
N GLU A 50 27.80 29.13 19.29
CA GLU A 50 28.82 29.69 18.37
C GLU A 50 29.00 28.81 17.11
N MET A 51 28.82 27.49 17.20
CA MET A 51 28.74 26.59 16.04
C MET A 51 27.54 26.87 15.11
N PHE A 52 26.55 27.62 15.58
CA PHE A 52 25.33 27.92 14.83
C PHE A 52 25.48 29.11 13.86
N ILE A 53 26.58 29.87 13.94
CA ILE A 53 26.74 31.14 13.19
C ILE A 53 28.00 31.18 12.29
N ASP A 54 29.03 30.34 12.48
CA ASP A 54 30.22 30.39 11.63
C ASP A 54 30.92 29.02 11.47
N SER A 55 31.10 28.57 10.22
CA SER A 55 31.84 27.34 9.88
C SER A 55 33.36 27.55 9.76
N SER A 56 33.86 28.77 9.95
CA SER A 56 35.29 29.11 9.77
C SER A 56 36.16 28.98 11.02
N THR A 57 35.59 28.63 12.18
CA THR A 57 36.31 28.46 13.45
C THR A 57 36.44 27.02 13.95
N LEU A 58 36.39 26.03 13.04
CA LEU A 58 36.78 24.65 13.41
C LEU A 58 38.27 24.61 13.81
N PRO A 59 38.63 24.04 14.99
CA PRO A 59 40.02 23.87 15.36
C PRO A 59 40.73 22.98 14.33
N LYS A 60 41.83 23.46 13.74
CA LYS A 60 42.73 22.64 12.92
C LYS A 60 43.39 21.60 13.83
N GLY A 61 42.91 20.35 13.80
CA GLY A 61 43.52 19.24 14.53
C GLY A 61 42.60 18.10 14.99
N TYR A 62 41.29 18.13 14.70
CA TYR A 62 40.41 16.96 14.90
C TYR A 62 40.11 16.28 13.57
N ASP A 63 40.86 15.21 13.27
CA ASP A 63 40.52 14.26 12.22
C ASP A 63 39.27 13.48 12.64
N PHE A 64 38.11 13.86 12.09
CA PHE A 64 37.11 12.83 11.77
C PHE A 64 37.58 12.18 10.48
N ALA A 65 38.25 11.03 10.62
CA ALA A 65 38.49 10.12 9.52
C ALA A 65 37.12 9.63 8.99
N LEU A 66 36.53 10.39 8.08
CA LEU A 66 35.65 9.85 7.06
C LEU A 66 36.58 9.22 6.02
N ASP A 67 36.66 7.90 6.10
CA ASP A 67 37.44 7.04 5.24
C ASP A 67 37.24 7.42 3.76
N SER A 68 38.35 7.66 3.06
CA SER A 68 38.43 8.21 1.72
C SER A 68 37.95 7.25 0.62
N GLU A 69 37.43 6.08 0.98
CA GLU A 69 36.77 5.15 0.05
C GLU A 69 35.26 5.41 -0.14
N SER A 70 34.65 6.31 0.65
CA SER A 70 33.22 6.64 0.54
C SER A 70 32.89 7.78 -0.44
N ALA A 71 33.90 8.41 -1.05
CA ALA A 71 33.75 9.57 -1.94
C ALA A 71 33.88 9.26 -3.45
N LEU A 72 34.06 7.99 -3.84
CA LEU A 72 34.34 7.59 -5.23
C LEU A 72 33.28 6.66 -5.82
N TRP A 73 32.08 7.19 -6.06
CA TRP A 73 31.17 6.69 -7.12
C TRP A 73 30.38 7.85 -7.72
N VAL A 74 31.09 8.75 -8.40
CA VAL A 74 30.54 9.47 -9.56
C VAL A 74 31.52 9.26 -10.70
N SER A 75 31.52 8.05 -11.27
CA SER A 75 32.14 7.84 -12.57
C SER A 75 31.15 8.28 -13.65
N SER A 76 31.65 9.14 -14.51
CA SER A 76 31.07 9.70 -15.73
C SER A 76 30.13 8.77 -16.52
N SER A 77 28.82 8.94 -16.33
CA SER A 77 27.75 8.95 -17.35
C SER A 77 26.41 8.96 -16.63
N GLN A 78 25.42 9.73 -17.12
CA GLN A 78 24.08 9.96 -16.51
C GLN A 78 23.94 11.17 -15.57
N SER A 79 24.29 12.37 -16.07
CA SER A 79 23.91 13.65 -15.44
C SER A 79 22.57 14.15 -15.99
N SER A 80 21.44 13.78 -15.37
CA SER A 80 20.13 14.44 -15.67
C SER A 80 19.08 14.46 -14.53
N HIS A 81 19.44 14.20 -13.26
CA HIS A 81 18.45 13.92 -12.21
C HIS A 81 18.65 14.69 -10.88
N LEU A 82 18.55 16.02 -10.88
CA LEU A 82 18.67 16.85 -9.66
C LEU A 82 17.45 17.75 -9.43
N ARG A 83 16.23 17.17 -9.49
CA ARG A 83 14.99 17.96 -9.65
C ARG A 83 14.14 18.26 -8.42
N ASP A 84 14.41 17.70 -7.25
CA ASP A 84 13.65 18.06 -6.04
C ASP A 84 14.58 18.19 -4.82
N TYR A 85 14.67 19.41 -4.28
CA TYR A 85 15.49 19.74 -3.11
C TYR A 85 14.84 19.21 -1.83
N HIS A 86 14.96 17.91 -1.61
CA HIS A 86 15.03 17.34 -0.27
C HIS A 86 16.35 16.58 -0.24
N PHE A 87 17.43 17.25 0.17
CA PHE A 87 18.66 16.56 0.49
C PHE A 87 18.36 15.56 1.62
N PRO A 88 18.40 14.23 1.39
CA PRO A 88 18.17 13.26 2.46
C PRO A 88 19.18 13.42 3.61
N MET A 89 20.28 14.11 3.33
CA MET A 89 21.35 14.50 4.24
C MET A 89 21.05 15.77 5.08
N CYS A 90 19.87 16.42 4.95
CA CYS A 90 19.57 17.71 5.60
C CYS A 90 18.30 17.72 6.50
N PHE A 91 17.81 16.57 6.98
CA PHE A 91 16.59 16.51 7.81
C PHE A 91 16.66 17.40 9.08
N LEU A 92 17.84 17.55 9.69
CA LEU A 92 18.07 18.46 10.82
C LEU A 92 17.84 19.93 10.46
N TYR A 93 18.24 20.34 9.25
CA TYR A 93 18.00 21.69 8.75
C TYR A 93 16.51 21.95 8.59
N ASN A 94 15.79 21.03 7.93
CA ASN A 94 14.34 21.15 7.73
C ASN A 94 13.58 21.21 9.07
N MET A 95 13.90 20.33 10.02
CA MET A 95 13.33 20.38 11.37
C MET A 95 13.61 21.73 12.06
N SER A 96 14.85 22.22 11.98
CA SER A 96 15.22 23.49 12.62
C SER A 96 14.47 24.69 12.03
N LYS A 97 14.22 24.71 10.72
CA LYS A 97 13.50 25.81 10.06
C LYS A 97 11.99 25.73 10.29
N SER A 98 11.39 24.54 10.27
CA SER A 98 9.98 24.37 10.67
C SER A 98 9.74 24.71 12.15
N ALA A 99 10.71 24.47 13.03
CA ALA A 99 10.62 24.88 14.43
C ALA A 99 10.57 26.42 14.57
N VAL A 100 11.24 27.17 13.69
CA VAL A 100 11.20 28.64 13.68
C VAL A 100 9.79 29.15 13.35
N ASP A 101 9.05 28.49 12.47
CA ASP A 101 7.68 28.87 12.12
C ASP A 101 6.71 28.74 13.31
N MET A 102 6.79 27.63 14.06
CA MET A 102 5.98 27.47 15.27
C MET A 102 6.45 28.42 16.39
N PHE A 103 7.77 28.55 16.57
CA PHE A 103 8.35 29.49 17.52
C PHE A 103 7.91 30.93 17.25
N THR A 104 7.82 31.33 15.98
CA THR A 104 7.31 32.64 15.54
C THR A 104 5.90 32.90 16.05
N ARG A 105 5.00 31.91 15.97
CA ARG A 105 3.62 32.04 16.48
C ARG A 105 3.57 32.15 17.99
N CYS A 106 4.35 31.34 18.70
CA CYS A 106 4.44 31.41 20.17
C CYS A 106 4.97 32.77 20.63
N MET A 107 6.05 33.25 20.01
CA MET A 107 6.66 34.54 20.31
C MET A 107 5.77 35.71 19.93
N ALA A 108 5.00 35.60 18.83
CA ALA A 108 4.02 36.62 18.44
C ALA A 108 2.92 36.79 19.49
N LEU A 109 2.47 35.69 20.12
CA LEU A 109 1.49 35.73 21.22
C LEU A 109 2.10 36.34 22.48
N GLU A 110 3.31 35.93 22.84
CA GLU A 110 3.99 36.40 24.06
C GLU A 110 4.40 37.88 23.98
N LEU A 111 4.92 38.30 22.83
CA LEU A 111 5.50 39.63 22.64
C LEU A 111 4.52 40.65 22.05
N GLY A 112 3.40 40.20 21.48
CA GLY A 112 2.34 41.06 20.95
C GLY A 112 1.83 42.11 21.94
N PRO A 113 1.50 41.74 23.21
CA PRO A 113 1.11 42.71 24.24
C PRO A 113 2.17 43.77 24.57
N LYS A 114 3.45 43.50 24.24
CA LYS A 114 4.58 44.44 24.40
C LYS A 114 4.80 45.31 23.16
N GLY A 115 3.88 45.26 22.18
CA GLY A 115 3.98 45.99 20.92
C GLY A 115 5.03 45.45 19.96
N ILE A 116 5.57 44.25 20.20
CA ILE A 116 6.59 43.64 19.35
C ILE A 116 5.91 42.63 18.42
N ARG A 117 6.09 42.81 17.12
CA ARG A 117 5.60 41.90 16.08
C ARG A 117 6.67 40.88 15.73
N VAL A 118 6.28 39.62 15.59
CA VAL A 118 7.15 38.50 15.25
C VAL A 118 6.57 37.79 14.04
N ASN A 119 7.31 37.77 12.94
CA ASN A 119 6.92 37.08 11.70
C ASN A 119 8.13 36.31 11.18
N SER A 120 7.90 35.19 10.47
CA SER A 120 8.94 34.45 9.77
C SER A 120 8.90 34.77 8.28
N VAL A 121 10.06 34.79 7.63
CA VAL A 121 10.18 34.86 6.17
C VAL A 121 10.72 33.52 5.71
N ASN A 122 10.05 32.92 4.73
CA ASN A 122 10.33 31.59 4.19
C ASN A 122 10.71 31.70 2.71
N PRO A 123 12.02 31.86 2.40
CA PRO A 123 12.49 31.90 1.03
C PRO A 123 12.50 30.50 0.40
N ALA A 124 12.17 30.41 -0.89
CA ALA A 124 12.51 29.24 -1.70
C ALA A 124 14.00 29.28 -2.09
N ALA A 125 14.37 28.64 -3.20
CA ALA A 125 15.72 28.73 -3.72
C ALA A 125 16.06 30.19 -4.07
N VAL A 126 17.06 30.70 -3.36
CA VAL A 126 17.60 32.05 -3.55
C VAL A 126 19.06 31.90 -3.94
N ASN A 127 19.46 32.62 -4.99
CA ASN A 127 20.84 32.62 -5.46
C ASN A 127 21.76 33.23 -4.38
N THR A 128 22.40 32.34 -3.61
CA THR A 128 23.29 32.65 -2.50
C THR A 128 24.45 31.66 -2.50
N ASN A 129 25.52 32.00 -1.78
CA ASN A 129 26.68 31.13 -1.64
C ASN A 129 26.44 29.92 -0.71
N ILE A 130 25.21 29.67 -0.25
CA ILE A 130 24.92 28.58 0.70
C ILE A 130 25.25 27.21 0.10
N ALA A 131 24.96 26.99 -1.18
CA ALA A 131 25.26 25.74 -1.87
C ALA A 131 26.78 25.49 -2.00
N ILE A 132 27.55 26.56 -2.23
CA ILE A 132 29.02 26.52 -2.26
C ILE A 132 29.57 26.22 -0.84
N ALA A 133 29.00 26.84 0.19
CA ALA A 133 29.38 26.60 1.58
C ALA A 133 29.04 25.18 2.05
N MET A 134 28.04 24.53 1.44
CA MET A 134 27.69 23.13 1.65
C MET A 134 28.54 22.15 0.83
N GLY A 135 29.56 22.63 0.10
CA GLY A 135 30.52 21.81 -0.63
C GLY A 135 30.05 21.35 -2.02
N LEU A 136 28.98 21.93 -2.57
CA LEU A 136 28.48 21.57 -3.89
C LEU A 136 29.32 22.22 -5.00
N SER A 137 29.54 21.49 -6.10
CA SER A 137 30.30 21.99 -7.24
C SER A 137 29.46 22.95 -8.09
N ARG A 138 30.11 23.93 -8.74
CA ARG A 138 29.42 24.94 -9.57
C ARG A 138 28.57 24.34 -10.70
N PRO A 139 29.02 23.33 -11.47
CA PRO A 139 28.19 22.72 -12.50
C PRO A 139 26.92 22.06 -11.95
N LEU A 140 27.02 21.49 -10.74
CA LEU A 140 25.88 20.89 -10.04
C LEU A 140 24.89 21.98 -9.59
N ILE A 141 25.40 23.07 -9.03
CA ILE A 141 24.61 24.23 -8.59
C ILE A 141 23.88 24.86 -9.77
N ASP A 142 24.55 25.07 -10.90
CA ASP A 142 23.98 25.68 -12.09
C ASP A 142 22.87 24.80 -12.69
N GLN A 143 23.08 23.47 -12.71
CA GLN A 143 22.05 22.51 -13.13
C GLN A 143 20.84 22.52 -12.19
N MET A 144 21.08 22.52 -10.89
CA MET A 144 20.03 22.56 -9.86
C MET A 144 19.19 23.84 -9.97
N PHE A 145 19.84 24.99 -10.19
CA PHE A 145 19.14 26.26 -10.37
C PHE A 145 18.33 26.31 -11.67
N ALA A 146 18.88 25.83 -12.79
CA ALA A 146 18.17 25.78 -14.07
C ALA A 146 16.94 24.84 -14.05
N ASP A 147 16.97 23.78 -13.24
CA ASP A 147 15.83 22.89 -13.08
C ASP A 147 14.75 23.47 -12.15
N GLN A 148 15.14 24.19 -11.11
CA GLN A 148 14.21 24.90 -10.21
C GLN A 148 13.50 26.08 -10.85
N GLU A 149 14.16 26.82 -11.75
CA GLU A 149 13.51 27.95 -12.44
C GLU A 149 12.26 27.53 -13.22
N LYS A 150 12.22 26.28 -13.70
CA LYS A 150 11.08 25.73 -14.46
C LYS A 150 9.84 25.52 -13.60
N SER A 151 9.98 25.24 -12.31
CA SER A 151 8.86 24.98 -11.39
C SER A 151 8.34 26.25 -10.68
N ILE A 152 9.11 27.33 -10.72
CA ILE A 152 8.72 28.64 -10.18
C ILE A 152 7.88 29.37 -11.24
N PRO A 153 6.62 29.78 -10.96
CA PRO A 153 5.81 30.51 -11.92
C PRO A 153 6.42 31.82 -12.45
N LEU A 154 7.23 32.51 -11.64
CA LEU A 154 8.00 33.68 -12.09
C LEU A 154 9.21 33.35 -13.00
N GLN A 155 9.48 32.06 -13.26
CA GLN A 155 10.52 31.56 -14.18
C GLN A 155 11.92 32.14 -13.94
N ARG A 156 12.24 32.39 -12.67
CA ARG A 156 13.57 32.86 -12.23
C ARG A 156 13.83 32.43 -10.80
N GLN A 157 15.10 32.33 -10.45
CA GLN A 157 15.51 32.19 -9.05
C GLN A 157 15.13 33.43 -8.23
N GLY A 158 14.91 33.21 -6.93
CA GLY A 158 14.86 34.29 -5.96
C GLY A 158 16.23 34.96 -5.84
N THR A 159 16.25 36.25 -5.62
CA THR A 159 17.47 37.01 -5.30
C THR A 159 17.46 37.38 -3.82
N PRO A 160 18.63 37.61 -3.20
CA PRO A 160 18.69 38.13 -1.83
C PRO A 160 17.87 39.41 -1.65
N THR A 161 17.78 40.22 -2.69
CA THR A 161 16.96 41.44 -2.73
C THR A 161 15.46 41.14 -2.62
N ASP A 162 14.96 40.08 -3.25
CA ASP A 162 13.54 39.69 -3.14
C ASP A 162 13.17 39.38 -1.69
N VAL A 163 14.03 38.65 -0.97
CA VAL A 163 13.85 38.34 0.45
C VAL A 163 13.99 39.59 1.31
N ALA A 164 15.01 40.41 1.05
CA ALA A 164 15.24 41.65 1.80
C ALA A 164 14.07 42.64 1.68
N ASN A 165 13.45 42.74 0.50
CA ASN A 165 12.28 43.58 0.29
C ASN A 165 11.07 43.08 1.09
N ALA A 166 10.86 41.76 1.16
CA ALA A 166 9.82 41.17 2.01
C ALA A 166 10.06 41.45 3.49
N VAL A 167 11.30 41.29 3.96
CA VAL A 167 11.69 41.64 5.34
C VAL A 167 11.46 43.11 5.63
N LEU A 168 11.86 44.01 4.71
CA LEU A 168 11.65 45.45 4.84
C LEU A 168 10.15 45.80 4.91
N PHE A 169 9.32 45.15 4.09
CA PHE A 169 7.88 45.32 4.12
C PHE A 169 7.28 44.90 5.47
N LEU A 170 7.65 43.72 5.98
CA LEU A 170 7.19 43.21 7.28
C LEU A 170 7.67 44.09 8.45
N ALA A 171 8.86 44.67 8.36
CA ALA A 171 9.39 45.59 9.35
C ALA A 171 8.70 46.97 9.33
N SER A 172 8.09 47.36 8.20
CA SER A 172 7.46 48.67 8.05
C SER A 172 6.09 48.79 8.74
N ASP A 173 5.65 50.04 8.95
CA ASP A 173 4.33 50.36 9.53
C ASP A 173 3.14 49.92 8.65
N LYS A 174 3.40 49.62 7.36
CA LYS A 174 2.40 49.04 6.45
C LYS A 174 1.96 47.65 6.90
N CYS A 175 2.78 46.97 7.72
CA CYS A 175 2.49 45.68 8.32
C CYS A 175 2.17 45.79 9.82
N SER A 176 1.67 46.94 10.28
CA SER A 176 1.40 47.21 11.71
C SER A 176 0.45 46.21 12.38
N PHE A 177 -0.39 45.51 11.61
CA PHE A 177 -1.28 44.45 12.11
C PHE A 177 -0.91 43.03 11.65
N VAL A 178 0.29 42.84 11.10
CA VAL A 178 0.81 41.52 10.68
C VAL A 178 1.75 41.01 11.78
N ASN A 179 1.30 39.99 12.51
CA ASN A 179 2.01 39.35 13.62
C ASN A 179 1.74 37.83 13.62
N GLY A 180 2.75 37.01 13.91
CA GLY A 180 2.68 35.54 13.90
C GLY A 180 2.54 34.92 12.51
N SER A 181 2.87 35.66 11.45
CA SER A 181 2.69 35.23 10.06
C SER A 181 3.97 34.58 9.51
N ASN A 182 3.77 33.55 8.69
CA ASN A 182 4.83 32.91 7.91
C ASN A 182 4.74 33.44 6.48
N PHE A 183 5.70 34.26 6.07
CA PHE A 183 5.65 35.00 4.80
C PHE A 183 6.56 34.36 3.76
N PHE A 184 5.97 33.78 2.72
CA PHE A 184 6.70 33.06 1.68
C PHE A 184 7.23 33.99 0.59
N VAL A 185 8.50 33.79 0.21
CA VAL A 185 9.17 34.50 -0.89
C VAL A 185 9.70 33.44 -1.85
N ASP A 186 8.79 32.87 -2.63
CA ASP A 186 9.02 31.61 -3.37
C ASP A 186 8.78 31.72 -4.88
N GLY A 187 8.45 32.90 -5.38
CA GLY A 187 8.13 33.11 -6.80
C GLY A 187 6.89 32.37 -7.29
N GLY A 188 6.02 31.91 -6.37
CA GLY A 188 4.72 31.34 -6.66
C GLY A 188 4.64 29.81 -6.64
N ASP A 189 5.56 29.09 -5.97
CA ASP A 189 5.53 27.62 -5.88
C ASP A 189 4.10 27.11 -5.63
N ALA A 190 3.58 26.33 -6.58
CA ALA A 190 2.16 26.03 -6.71
C ALA A 190 1.66 25.00 -5.69
N GLY A 191 2.55 24.47 -4.84
CA GLY A 191 2.25 23.39 -3.91
C GLY A 191 2.21 22.02 -4.59
N LYS A 192 1.77 21.01 -3.85
CA LYS A 192 1.63 19.64 -4.37
C LYS A 192 0.35 19.51 -5.22
N VAL A 193 0.40 18.75 -6.31
CA VAL A 193 -0.75 18.38 -7.14
C VAL A 193 -1.31 17.04 -6.67
N VAL A 194 -2.59 17.03 -6.31
CA VAL A 194 -3.24 15.89 -5.64
C VAL A 194 -4.45 15.43 -6.44
N VAL A 195 -4.45 14.18 -6.86
CA VAL A 195 -5.62 13.49 -7.42
C VAL A 195 -6.27 12.65 -6.33
N ILE A 196 -7.58 12.83 -6.11
CA ILE A 196 -8.34 12.05 -5.13
C ILE A 196 -9.55 11.45 -5.83
N THR A 197 -9.60 10.12 -5.94
CA THR A 197 -10.75 9.45 -6.55
C THR A 197 -11.94 9.42 -5.61
N GLY A 198 -13.15 9.63 -6.14
CA GLY A 198 -14.38 9.64 -5.32
C GLY A 198 -14.42 10.79 -4.31
N SER A 199 -13.83 11.93 -4.66
CA SER A 199 -13.72 13.12 -3.81
C SER A 199 -14.95 14.03 -3.84
N SER A 200 -16.03 13.64 -4.51
CA SER A 200 -17.31 14.36 -4.48
C SER A 200 -18.14 14.10 -3.20
N SER A 201 -17.72 13.22 -2.29
CA SER A 201 -18.41 13.00 -0.99
C SER A 201 -17.54 12.26 0.03
N GLY A 202 -17.98 12.18 1.29
CA GLY A 202 -17.40 11.34 2.33
C GLY A 202 -15.92 11.62 2.62
N ILE A 203 -15.13 10.56 2.81
CA ILE A 203 -13.69 10.62 3.11
C ILE A 203 -12.94 11.36 2.00
N GLY A 204 -13.22 11.08 0.73
CA GLY A 204 -12.57 11.72 -0.40
C GLY A 204 -12.80 13.24 -0.44
N ALA A 205 -14.03 13.69 -0.17
CA ALA A 205 -14.32 15.12 -0.06
C ALA A 205 -13.59 15.76 1.12
N ALA A 206 -13.61 15.12 2.29
CA ALA A 206 -12.88 15.61 3.45
C ALA A 206 -11.37 15.72 3.18
N ALA A 207 -10.78 14.75 2.48
CA ALA A 207 -9.39 14.78 2.05
C ALA A 207 -9.13 15.93 1.06
N ALA A 208 -9.99 16.12 0.05
CA ALA A 208 -9.88 17.23 -0.90
C ALA A 208 -9.87 18.60 -0.20
N LEU A 209 -10.74 18.77 0.79
CA LEU A 209 -10.80 19.99 1.59
C LEU A 209 -9.54 20.18 2.44
N GLN A 210 -9.00 19.11 3.04
CA GLN A 210 -7.76 19.18 3.83
C GLN A 210 -6.54 19.52 2.97
N PHE A 211 -6.37 18.88 1.82
CA PHE A 211 -5.29 19.23 0.88
C PHE A 211 -5.41 20.67 0.38
N SER A 212 -6.64 21.14 0.10
CA SER A 212 -6.87 22.53 -0.32
C SER A 212 -6.49 23.53 0.77
N LYS A 213 -6.83 23.26 2.04
CA LYS A 213 -6.42 24.08 3.19
C LYS A 213 -4.90 24.14 3.36
N SER A 214 -4.20 23.05 3.05
CA SER A 214 -2.74 22.98 3.06
C SER A 214 -2.08 23.66 1.84
N GLY A 215 -2.86 24.25 0.93
CA GLY A 215 -2.35 24.97 -0.24
C GLY A 215 -2.02 24.11 -1.45
N ALA A 216 -2.53 22.87 -1.51
CA ALA A 216 -2.33 21.97 -2.65
C ALA A 216 -3.27 22.31 -3.82
N GLN A 217 -2.86 21.95 -5.04
CA GLN A 217 -3.72 21.93 -6.23
C GLN A 217 -4.48 20.59 -6.26
N VAL A 218 -5.80 20.64 -6.10
CA VAL A 218 -6.62 19.43 -5.93
C VAL A 218 -7.45 19.15 -7.17
N VAL A 219 -7.50 17.88 -7.58
CA VAL A 219 -8.42 17.36 -8.58
C VAL A 219 -9.59 16.68 -7.86
N VAL A 220 -10.80 17.23 -8.05
CA VAL A 220 -12.03 16.71 -7.47
C VAL A 220 -12.77 15.86 -8.51
N THR A 221 -13.13 14.64 -8.12
CA THR A 221 -13.68 13.63 -9.01
C THR A 221 -14.88 12.91 -8.42
N GLY A 222 -15.76 12.44 -9.31
CA GLY A 222 -16.93 11.65 -8.94
C GLY A 222 -17.93 11.55 -10.08
N ARG A 223 -18.92 10.67 -9.92
CA ARG A 223 -19.95 10.43 -10.95
C ARG A 223 -21.04 11.50 -10.97
N ASN A 224 -21.28 12.16 -9.82
CA ASN A 224 -22.28 13.20 -9.69
C ASN A 224 -21.63 14.57 -9.94
N ALA A 225 -21.94 15.18 -11.08
CA ALA A 225 -21.38 16.47 -11.51
C ALA A 225 -21.67 17.62 -10.53
N GLN A 226 -22.87 17.64 -9.94
CA GLN A 226 -23.25 18.66 -8.96
C GLN A 226 -22.37 18.58 -7.72
N ASN A 227 -22.22 17.38 -7.14
CA ASN A 227 -21.39 17.17 -5.96
C ASN A 227 -19.91 17.49 -6.23
N VAL A 228 -19.39 17.15 -7.42
CA VAL A 228 -18.03 17.52 -7.84
C VAL A 228 -17.86 19.04 -7.82
N SER A 229 -18.81 19.78 -8.41
CA SER A 229 -18.73 21.24 -8.47
C SER A 229 -18.88 21.89 -7.10
N GLU A 230 -19.76 21.38 -6.24
CA GLU A 230 -19.94 21.86 -4.86
C GLU A 230 -18.65 21.71 -4.03
N VAL A 231 -18.02 20.53 -4.06
CA VAL A 231 -16.75 20.31 -3.35
C VAL A 231 -15.63 21.17 -3.94
N ALA A 232 -15.55 21.30 -5.27
CA ALA A 232 -14.52 22.12 -5.91
C ALA A 232 -14.62 23.62 -5.53
N LYS A 233 -15.84 24.17 -5.41
CA LYS A 233 -16.06 25.53 -4.93
C LYS A 233 -15.63 25.72 -3.49
N GLU A 234 -15.92 24.75 -2.62
CA GLU A 234 -15.50 24.82 -1.22
C GLU A 234 -13.97 24.70 -1.10
N CYS A 235 -13.34 23.82 -1.88
CA CYS A 235 -11.87 23.73 -2.00
C CYS A 235 -11.25 25.08 -2.38
N GLN A 236 -11.83 25.77 -3.37
CA GLN A 236 -11.35 27.09 -3.78
C GLN A 236 -11.47 28.13 -2.67
N LYS A 237 -12.61 28.15 -1.98
CA LYS A 237 -12.91 29.10 -0.89
C LYS A 237 -11.95 28.97 0.29
N ILE A 238 -11.59 27.74 0.66
CA ILE A 238 -10.73 27.47 1.83
C ILE A 238 -9.23 27.43 1.48
N SER A 239 -8.89 27.45 0.19
CA SER A 239 -7.50 27.47 -0.26
C SER A 239 -6.84 28.78 0.20
N PRO A 240 -5.68 28.74 0.88
CA PRO A 240 -4.99 29.95 1.31
C PRO A 240 -4.54 30.83 0.13
N LYS A 241 -4.41 30.24 -1.05
CA LYS A 241 -4.03 30.90 -2.31
C LYS A 241 -5.24 31.10 -3.26
N GLY A 242 -6.46 30.76 -2.82
CA GLY A 242 -7.67 30.81 -3.65
C GLY A 242 -7.62 29.89 -4.88
N LEU A 243 -6.84 28.81 -4.82
CA LEU A 243 -6.59 27.91 -5.94
C LEU A 243 -7.88 27.20 -6.36
N LYS A 244 -8.21 27.28 -7.65
CA LYS A 244 -9.36 26.56 -8.19
C LYS A 244 -9.02 25.07 -8.31
N ALA A 245 -9.87 24.22 -7.72
CA ALA A 245 -9.77 22.77 -7.93
C ALA A 245 -10.14 22.39 -9.38
N LEU A 246 -9.46 21.39 -9.93
CA LEU A 246 -9.82 20.83 -11.24
C LEU A 246 -11.00 19.87 -11.07
N GLU A 247 -12.11 20.15 -11.76
CA GLU A 247 -13.33 19.33 -11.74
C GLU A 247 -13.27 18.26 -12.83
N VAL A 248 -13.36 16.98 -12.46
CA VAL A 248 -13.40 15.86 -13.41
C VAL A 248 -14.56 14.93 -13.05
N VAL A 249 -15.67 15.05 -13.76
CA VAL A 249 -16.78 14.08 -13.68
C VAL A 249 -16.33 12.80 -14.35
N MET A 250 -16.37 11.67 -13.65
CA MET A 250 -15.87 10.38 -14.14
C MET A 250 -16.42 9.18 -13.38
N ASP A 251 -16.37 8.01 -14.00
CA ASP A 251 -16.50 6.70 -13.36
C ASP A 251 -15.15 5.97 -13.35
N VAL A 252 -14.63 5.64 -12.17
CA VAL A 252 -13.34 4.93 -12.02
C VAL A 252 -13.38 3.51 -12.59
N SER A 253 -14.57 2.94 -12.82
CA SER A 253 -14.70 1.63 -13.45
C SER A 253 -14.48 1.66 -14.97
N LYS A 254 -14.21 2.83 -15.57
CA LYS A 254 -14.02 3.03 -17.01
C LYS A 254 -12.59 3.48 -17.29
N ASP A 255 -11.89 2.75 -18.15
CA ASP A 255 -10.46 3.00 -18.41
C ASP A 255 -10.26 4.34 -19.14
N GLU A 256 -11.16 4.70 -20.06
CA GLU A 256 -11.10 5.99 -20.78
C GLU A 256 -11.22 7.18 -19.84
N ASP A 257 -12.04 7.04 -18.79
CA ASP A 257 -12.23 8.06 -17.76
C ASP A 257 -11.02 8.18 -16.83
N CYS A 258 -10.43 7.05 -16.43
CA CYS A 258 -9.18 7.02 -15.67
C CYS A 258 -8.03 7.67 -16.45
N LYS A 259 -7.92 7.38 -17.76
CA LYS A 259 -6.93 8.02 -18.63
C LYS A 259 -7.18 9.53 -18.73
N ARG A 260 -8.42 9.94 -18.99
CA ARG A 260 -8.81 11.35 -19.07
C ARG A 260 -8.53 12.11 -17.78
N LEU A 261 -8.70 11.48 -16.61
CA LEU A 261 -8.35 12.07 -15.32
C LEU A 261 -6.86 12.45 -15.27
N ILE A 262 -5.97 11.51 -15.57
CA ILE A 262 -4.53 11.75 -15.52
C ILE A 262 -4.12 12.75 -16.60
N ASP A 263 -4.58 12.57 -17.85
CA ASP A 263 -4.29 13.49 -18.96
C ASP A 263 -4.71 14.93 -18.62
N SER A 264 -5.91 15.12 -18.06
CA SER A 264 -6.43 16.44 -17.68
C SER A 264 -5.65 17.06 -16.53
N THR A 265 -5.21 16.23 -15.57
CA THR A 265 -4.36 16.66 -14.45
C THR A 265 -3.02 17.18 -14.96
N ILE A 266 -2.33 16.40 -15.80
CA ILE A 266 -1.04 16.78 -16.36
C ILE A 266 -1.17 17.97 -17.30
N LYS A 267 -2.23 18.04 -18.10
CA LYS A 267 -2.50 19.22 -18.95
C LYS A 267 -2.72 20.49 -18.12
N SER A 268 -3.37 20.38 -16.97
CA SER A 268 -3.72 21.54 -16.14
C SER A 268 -2.58 22.01 -15.24
N PHE A 269 -1.82 21.06 -14.68
CA PHE A 269 -0.85 21.34 -13.61
C PHE A 269 0.59 20.93 -13.94
N GLY A 270 0.82 20.23 -15.07
CA GLY A 270 2.15 19.82 -15.54
C GLY A 270 2.79 18.65 -14.77
N LYS A 271 2.24 18.28 -13.61
CA LYS A 271 2.78 17.23 -12.72
C LYS A 271 1.68 16.54 -11.93
N LEU A 272 2.04 15.46 -11.24
CA LEU A 272 1.22 14.77 -10.25
C LEU A 272 2.12 14.39 -9.07
N ASP A 273 1.85 14.94 -7.89
CA ASP A 273 2.63 14.66 -6.69
C ASP A 273 2.02 13.56 -5.83
N ILE A 274 0.68 13.50 -5.73
CA ILE A 274 -0.03 12.59 -4.82
C ILE A 274 -1.23 11.98 -5.53
N LEU A 275 -1.32 10.65 -5.52
CA LEU A 275 -2.50 9.88 -5.92
C LEU A 275 -3.17 9.28 -4.67
N VAL A 276 -4.43 9.64 -4.44
CA VAL A 276 -5.27 9.04 -3.39
C VAL A 276 -6.36 8.19 -4.05
N ASN A 277 -6.20 6.88 -3.98
CA ASN A 277 -7.21 5.91 -4.42
C ASN A 277 -8.23 5.70 -3.30
N ASN A 278 -9.34 6.43 -3.36
CA ASN A 278 -10.40 6.45 -2.34
C ASN A 278 -11.77 5.97 -2.87
N ALA A 279 -12.03 6.06 -4.17
CA ALA A 279 -13.29 5.63 -4.74
C ALA A 279 -13.56 4.14 -4.44
N ALA A 280 -14.76 3.85 -3.95
CA ALA A 280 -15.18 2.50 -3.64
C ALA A 280 -16.69 2.31 -3.86
N LYS A 281 -17.07 1.07 -4.15
CA LYS A 281 -18.43 0.55 -4.22
C LYS A 281 -18.60 -0.60 -3.24
N GLY A 282 -19.69 -0.61 -2.50
CA GLY A 282 -20.12 -1.74 -1.67
C GLY A 282 -21.24 -2.54 -2.34
N GLY A 283 -21.53 -3.71 -1.78
CA GLY A 283 -22.65 -4.57 -2.18
C GLY A 283 -22.98 -5.59 -1.08
N PHE A 284 -24.26 -5.93 -0.92
CA PHE A 284 -24.76 -6.84 0.12
C PHE A 284 -25.53 -8.03 -0.47
N LYS A 285 -24.90 -8.78 -1.39
CA LYS A 285 -25.49 -10.00 -1.97
C LYS A 285 -24.87 -11.26 -1.36
N SER A 286 -25.71 -12.28 -1.17
CA SER A 286 -25.28 -13.63 -0.79
C SER A 286 -24.59 -14.33 -1.96
N ILE A 287 -23.69 -15.28 -1.66
CA ILE A 287 -23.09 -16.14 -2.69
C ILE A 287 -24.13 -16.95 -3.47
N SER A 288 -25.34 -17.14 -2.93
CA SER A 288 -26.44 -17.84 -3.61
C SER A 288 -27.33 -16.92 -4.47
N ASP A 289 -27.07 -15.62 -4.51
CA ASP A 289 -27.84 -14.68 -5.36
C ASP A 289 -27.56 -14.96 -6.85
N PRO A 290 -28.59 -15.08 -7.72
CA PRO A 290 -28.40 -15.38 -9.15
C PRO A 290 -27.63 -14.28 -9.89
N ASN A 291 -27.62 -13.05 -9.38
CA ASN A 291 -26.92 -11.90 -9.95
C ASN A 291 -25.65 -11.54 -9.15
N ILE A 292 -25.06 -12.51 -8.44
CA ILE A 292 -23.84 -12.29 -7.65
C ILE A 292 -22.64 -11.88 -8.52
N MET A 293 -22.54 -12.43 -9.75
CA MET A 293 -21.39 -12.16 -10.63
C MET A 293 -21.36 -10.73 -11.15
N ASP A 294 -22.51 -10.11 -11.40
CA ASP A 294 -22.60 -8.69 -11.80
C ASP A 294 -22.13 -7.78 -10.66
N GLU A 295 -22.50 -8.12 -9.42
CA GLU A 295 -22.09 -7.38 -8.23
C GLU A 295 -20.58 -7.54 -7.98
N PHE A 296 -20.09 -8.78 -8.07
CA PHE A 296 -18.67 -9.09 -7.97
C PHE A 296 -17.87 -8.26 -8.98
N GLN A 297 -18.27 -8.28 -10.25
CA GLN A 297 -17.57 -7.55 -11.30
C GLN A 297 -17.55 -6.03 -11.02
N ALA A 298 -18.69 -5.45 -10.68
CA ALA A 298 -18.77 -4.01 -10.42
C ALA A 298 -17.94 -3.57 -9.20
N VAL A 299 -17.91 -4.38 -8.13
CA VAL A 299 -17.09 -4.12 -6.93
C VAL A 299 -15.60 -4.28 -7.26
N MET A 300 -15.20 -5.32 -7.97
CA MET A 300 -13.81 -5.57 -8.32
C MET A 300 -13.26 -4.52 -9.30
N ASP A 301 -14.07 -4.09 -10.28
CA ASP A 301 -13.71 -3.05 -11.23
C ASP A 301 -13.46 -1.72 -10.52
N THR A 302 -14.36 -1.36 -9.59
CA THR A 302 -14.27 -0.10 -8.85
C THR A 302 -13.16 -0.12 -7.81
N ASN A 303 -13.08 -1.16 -6.98
CA ASN A 303 -12.27 -1.12 -5.75
C ASN A 303 -10.85 -1.66 -5.93
N LEU A 304 -10.58 -2.41 -7.01
CA LEU A 304 -9.29 -3.06 -7.20
C LEU A 304 -8.71 -2.81 -8.59
N ARG A 305 -9.45 -3.12 -9.67
CA ARG A 305 -8.96 -2.95 -11.05
C ARG A 305 -8.64 -1.49 -11.35
N SER A 306 -9.53 -0.56 -10.99
CA SER A 306 -9.32 0.88 -11.19
C SER A 306 -8.06 1.41 -10.47
N VAL A 307 -7.78 0.90 -9.26
CA VAL A 307 -6.63 1.29 -8.45
C VAL A 307 -5.34 0.87 -9.14
N VAL A 308 -5.28 -0.36 -9.67
CA VAL A 308 -4.13 -0.85 -10.45
C VAL A 308 -3.91 0.03 -11.68
N TYR A 309 -4.99 0.30 -12.43
CA TYR A 309 -4.89 1.05 -13.68
C TYR A 309 -4.51 2.52 -13.46
N LEU A 310 -5.14 3.21 -12.52
CA LEU A 310 -4.80 4.59 -12.17
C LEU A 310 -3.37 4.69 -11.64
N THR A 311 -2.93 3.70 -10.86
CA THR A 311 -1.55 3.67 -10.39
C THR A 311 -0.59 3.51 -11.56
N HIS A 312 -0.84 2.56 -12.47
CA HIS A 312 -0.07 2.37 -13.71
C HIS A 312 0.07 3.68 -14.50
N LEU A 313 -1.05 4.37 -14.76
CA LEU A 313 -1.07 5.65 -15.47
C LEU A 313 -0.30 6.77 -14.73
N SER A 314 -0.18 6.66 -13.40
CA SER A 314 0.43 7.70 -12.56
C SER A 314 1.92 7.48 -12.29
N VAL A 315 2.45 6.25 -12.44
CA VAL A 315 3.84 5.91 -12.04
C VAL A 315 4.86 6.85 -12.68
N GLU A 316 4.74 7.10 -14.00
CA GLU A 316 5.70 7.96 -14.71
C GLU A 316 5.72 9.39 -14.15
N HIS A 317 4.55 9.92 -13.77
CA HIS A 317 4.43 11.27 -13.25
C HIS A 317 4.87 11.37 -11.79
N LEU A 318 4.51 10.39 -10.96
CA LEU A 318 4.92 10.29 -9.56
C LEU A 318 6.43 10.04 -9.42
N GLU A 319 7.05 9.31 -10.36
CA GLU A 319 8.50 9.08 -10.36
C GLU A 319 9.29 10.37 -10.58
N LYS A 320 8.74 11.31 -11.35
CA LYS A 320 9.33 12.63 -11.62
C LYS A 320 9.31 13.54 -10.40
N THR A 321 8.31 13.40 -9.53
CA THR A 321 8.11 14.26 -8.35
C THR A 321 8.48 13.59 -7.03
N LYS A 322 8.95 12.32 -7.07
CA LYS A 322 9.12 11.46 -5.88
C LYS A 322 7.85 11.44 -5.03
N GLY A 323 6.73 11.23 -5.73
CA GLY A 323 5.37 11.39 -5.23
C GLY A 323 4.89 10.27 -4.31
N ASN A 324 3.62 10.33 -3.95
CA ASN A 324 3.01 9.46 -2.93
C ASN A 324 1.72 8.83 -3.44
N ILE A 325 1.51 7.54 -3.12
CA ILE A 325 0.27 6.82 -3.38
C ILE A 325 -0.35 6.43 -2.05
N ILE A 326 -1.58 6.89 -1.80
CA ILE A 326 -2.37 6.53 -0.62
C ILE A 326 -3.60 5.74 -1.07
N ASN A 327 -3.68 4.48 -0.65
CA ASN A 327 -4.84 3.64 -0.90
C ASN A 327 -5.75 3.63 0.34
N VAL A 328 -7.05 3.89 0.15
CA VAL A 328 -8.04 3.81 1.23
C VAL A 328 -8.72 2.44 1.17
N SER A 329 -8.38 1.60 2.14
CA SER A 329 -8.88 0.23 2.33
C SER A 329 -9.95 0.20 3.42
N ALA A 330 -10.06 -0.87 4.20
CA ALA A 330 -11.02 -0.96 5.32
C ALA A 330 -10.60 -2.00 6.38
N VAL A 331 -10.90 -1.71 7.64
CA VAL A 331 -10.68 -2.65 8.76
C VAL A 331 -11.46 -3.96 8.61
N ALA A 332 -12.58 -3.98 7.89
CA ALA A 332 -13.32 -5.23 7.63
C ALA A 332 -12.44 -6.33 7.00
N GLY A 333 -11.29 -5.99 6.42
CA GLY A 333 -10.22 -6.92 6.07
C GLY A 333 -9.14 -7.07 7.15
N ILE A 334 -9.47 -7.52 8.37
CA ILE A 334 -8.54 -7.63 9.55
C ILE A 334 -7.29 -8.52 9.30
N ARG A 335 -7.13 -9.08 8.10
CA ARG A 335 -5.88 -9.65 7.56
C ARG A 335 -5.69 -9.05 6.16
N PRO A 336 -4.44 -8.80 5.70
CA PRO A 336 -4.19 -7.96 4.54
C PRO A 336 -5.22 -8.25 3.46
N SER A 337 -5.96 -7.23 3.06
CA SER A 337 -6.87 -7.31 1.93
C SER A 337 -6.07 -7.33 0.63
N ALA A 338 -6.71 -7.62 -0.50
CA ALA A 338 -6.03 -7.58 -1.79
C ALA A 338 -5.38 -6.20 -2.04
N LEU A 339 -6.05 -5.11 -1.64
CA LEU A 339 -5.53 -3.75 -1.78
C LEU A 339 -4.35 -3.48 -0.82
N ASP A 340 -4.39 -4.02 0.40
CA ASP A 340 -3.26 -3.92 1.33
C ASP A 340 -2.04 -4.65 0.78
N MET A 341 -2.23 -5.85 0.24
CA MET A 341 -1.17 -6.63 -0.36
C MET A 341 -0.60 -5.95 -1.60
N PHE A 342 -1.47 -5.41 -2.47
CA PHE A 342 -1.05 -4.60 -3.61
C PHE A 342 -0.11 -3.48 -3.18
N SER A 343 -0.52 -2.70 -2.18
CA SER A 343 0.24 -1.55 -1.67
C SER A 343 1.61 -1.95 -1.11
N ARG A 344 1.70 -3.10 -0.43
CA ARG A 344 2.98 -3.65 0.05
C ARG A 344 3.87 -4.12 -1.09
N CYS A 345 3.31 -4.74 -2.13
CA CYS A 345 4.06 -5.07 -3.35
C CYS A 345 4.59 -3.81 -4.04
N LEU A 346 3.75 -2.77 -4.15
CA LEU A 346 4.15 -1.50 -4.76
C LEU A 346 5.19 -0.75 -3.96
N ALA A 347 5.14 -0.78 -2.63
CA ALA A 347 6.18 -0.18 -1.81
C ALA A 347 7.56 -0.81 -2.08
N LEU A 348 7.61 -2.12 -2.37
CA LEU A 348 8.85 -2.80 -2.78
C LEU A 348 9.28 -2.41 -4.20
N GLU A 349 8.32 -2.29 -5.12
CA GLU A 349 8.61 -2.01 -6.54
C GLU A 349 8.96 -0.54 -6.80
N LEU A 350 8.21 0.39 -6.21
CA LEU A 350 8.29 1.83 -6.47
C LEU A 350 9.14 2.59 -5.43
N GLY A 351 9.43 1.98 -4.27
CA GLY A 351 10.31 2.55 -3.26
C GLY A 351 11.69 2.96 -3.80
N PRO A 352 12.40 2.11 -4.58
CA PRO A 352 13.65 2.49 -5.23
C PRO A 352 13.54 3.67 -6.21
N LYS A 353 12.33 3.94 -6.73
CA LYS A 353 12.04 5.10 -7.59
C LYS A 353 11.76 6.37 -6.79
N GLY A 354 11.75 6.27 -5.45
CA GLY A 354 11.42 7.34 -4.51
C GLY A 354 9.93 7.64 -4.41
N ILE A 355 9.06 6.70 -4.81
CA ILE A 355 7.61 6.82 -4.63
C ILE A 355 7.23 6.07 -3.34
N ARG A 356 6.53 6.74 -2.43
CA ARG A 356 6.01 6.09 -1.21
C ARG A 356 4.60 5.55 -1.46
N VAL A 357 4.32 4.37 -0.93
CA VAL A 357 3.00 3.74 -1.09
C VAL A 357 2.50 3.26 0.26
N ASN A 358 1.37 3.81 0.73
CA ASN A 358 0.80 3.50 2.03
C ASN A 358 -0.70 3.24 1.94
N VAL A 359 -1.24 2.59 2.97
CA VAL A 359 -2.67 2.29 3.08
C VAL A 359 -3.25 2.90 4.33
N VAL A 360 -4.43 3.50 4.22
CA VAL A 360 -5.28 3.82 5.36
C VAL A 360 -6.39 2.78 5.45
N ASN A 361 -6.60 2.20 6.63
CA ASN A 361 -7.66 1.24 6.92
C ASN A 361 -8.64 1.88 7.92
N PRO A 362 -9.70 2.55 7.43
CA PRO A 362 -10.75 3.08 8.28
C PRO A 362 -11.58 1.98 8.95
N GLY A 363 -12.01 2.25 10.18
CA GLY A 363 -13.16 1.56 10.78
C GLY A 363 -14.48 2.02 10.17
N ALA A 364 -15.61 1.83 10.88
CA ALA A 364 -16.86 2.43 10.44
C ALA A 364 -16.74 3.97 10.46
N VAL A 365 -17.08 4.61 9.34
CA VAL A 365 -17.05 6.07 9.18
C VAL A 365 -18.41 6.57 8.71
N ARG A 366 -18.90 7.64 9.35
CA ARG A 366 -20.12 8.30 8.94
C ARG A 366 -19.95 8.96 7.57
N THR A 367 -20.55 8.36 6.56
CA THR A 367 -20.50 8.77 5.15
C THR A 367 -21.80 8.37 4.45
N ASN A 368 -21.90 8.63 3.15
CA ASN A 368 -23.03 8.16 2.33
C ASN A 368 -22.79 6.73 1.78
N PHE A 369 -21.73 6.03 2.24
CA PHE A 369 -21.34 4.73 1.70
C PHE A 369 -22.42 3.66 1.90
N GLY A 370 -22.99 3.56 3.11
CA GLY A 370 -24.04 2.56 3.36
C GLY A 370 -25.27 2.76 2.49
N THR A 371 -25.67 4.01 2.25
CA THR A 371 -26.75 4.33 1.31
C THR A 371 -26.37 4.03 -0.14
N ALA A 372 -25.12 4.28 -0.53
CA ALA A 372 -24.63 3.92 -1.86
C ALA A 372 -24.50 2.40 -2.06
N ALA A 373 -24.36 1.63 -0.98
CA ALA A 373 -24.31 0.17 -0.98
C ALA A 373 -25.72 -0.48 -0.85
N GLY A 374 -26.79 0.31 -0.83
CA GLY A 374 -28.18 -0.18 -0.88
C GLY A 374 -28.93 -0.22 0.46
N LEU A 375 -28.35 0.29 1.55
CA LEU A 375 -29.06 0.44 2.82
C LEU A 375 -29.90 1.71 2.84
N SER A 376 -31.06 1.68 3.51
CA SER A 376 -31.76 2.94 3.80
C SER A 376 -30.97 3.79 4.80
N LYS A 377 -31.14 5.12 4.73
CA LYS A 377 -30.46 6.05 5.67
C LYS A 377 -30.72 5.68 7.14
N PRO A 378 -31.97 5.37 7.58
CA PRO A 378 -32.22 4.95 8.97
C PRO A 378 -31.51 3.65 9.35
N GLN A 379 -31.46 2.66 8.46
CA GLN A 379 -30.75 1.39 8.72
C GLN A 379 -29.25 1.62 8.88
N PHE A 380 -28.65 2.42 8.00
CA PHE A 380 -27.22 2.68 8.09
C PHE A 380 -26.86 3.48 9.33
N GLU A 381 -27.67 4.50 9.67
CA GLU A 381 -27.53 5.26 10.92
C GLU A 381 -27.65 4.37 12.16
N PHE A 382 -28.61 3.44 12.18
CA PHE A 382 -28.74 2.46 13.25
C PHE A 382 -27.47 1.61 13.41
N ILE A 383 -26.93 1.09 12.29
CA ILE A 383 -25.69 0.29 12.29
C ILE A 383 -24.51 1.11 12.82
N LEU A 384 -24.32 2.33 12.32
CA LEU A 384 -23.23 3.21 12.78
C LEU A 384 -23.33 3.50 14.28
N ASN A 385 -24.53 3.78 14.79
CA ASN A 385 -24.73 4.04 16.21
C ASN A 385 -24.49 2.80 17.07
N ALA A 386 -24.86 1.60 16.59
CA ALA A 386 -24.56 0.35 17.28
C ALA A 386 -23.05 0.06 17.32
N LEU A 387 -22.35 0.25 16.19
CA LEU A 387 -20.89 0.07 16.11
C LEU A 387 -20.15 1.06 17.00
N GLY A 388 -20.54 2.33 16.99
CA GLY A 388 -19.93 3.36 17.82
C GLY A 388 -19.94 3.01 19.31
N LYS A 389 -21.04 2.44 19.81
CA LYS A 389 -21.14 1.97 21.21
C LYS A 389 -20.20 0.83 21.56
N SER A 390 -19.82 0.00 20.58
CA SER A 390 -18.84 -1.07 20.79
C SER A 390 -17.39 -0.61 20.69
N TYR A 391 -17.12 0.55 20.09
CA TYR A 391 -15.75 1.04 19.91
C TYR A 391 -15.21 1.60 21.23
N PRO A 392 -13.92 1.41 21.55
CA PRO A 392 -13.29 2.03 22.71
C PRO A 392 -13.46 3.55 22.80
N LEU A 393 -13.48 4.25 21.66
CA LEU A 393 -13.74 5.70 21.63
C LEU A 393 -15.23 6.08 21.78
N GLY A 394 -16.14 5.11 21.88
CA GLY A 394 -17.59 5.33 22.06
C GLY A 394 -18.29 5.98 20.87
N ARG A 395 -17.61 6.11 19.71
CA ARG A 395 -18.14 6.68 18.47
C ARG A 395 -17.53 6.02 17.24
N VAL A 396 -18.24 6.08 16.13
CA VAL A 396 -17.66 5.82 14.80
C VAL A 396 -16.79 6.99 14.35
N GLY A 397 -15.95 6.76 13.34
CA GLY A 397 -15.14 7.81 12.72
C GLY A 397 -15.99 8.81 11.95
N GLU A 398 -15.51 10.04 11.85
CA GLU A 398 -15.98 11.05 10.91
C GLU A 398 -15.04 11.10 9.71
N SER A 399 -15.52 11.59 8.56
CA SER A 399 -14.69 11.63 7.33
C SER A 399 -13.38 12.41 7.54
N ILE A 400 -13.39 13.41 8.42
CA ILE A 400 -12.22 14.20 8.78
C ILE A 400 -11.14 13.42 9.54
N ASP A 401 -11.54 12.43 10.37
CA ASP A 401 -10.58 11.61 11.13
C ASP A 401 -9.67 10.83 10.16
N ILE A 402 -10.24 10.37 9.04
CA ILE A 402 -9.50 9.64 8.00
C ILE A 402 -8.73 10.59 7.09
N ALA A 403 -9.34 11.71 6.70
CA ALA A 403 -8.69 12.72 5.85
C ALA A 403 -7.38 13.25 6.46
N ASN A 404 -7.33 13.43 7.77
CA ASN A 404 -6.12 13.88 8.46
C ASN A 404 -4.98 12.84 8.39
N VAL A 405 -5.31 11.54 8.46
CA VAL A 405 -4.33 10.46 8.28
C VAL A 405 -3.84 10.42 6.83
N ILE A 406 -4.74 10.56 5.86
CA ILE A 406 -4.37 10.64 4.42
C ILE A 406 -3.41 11.81 4.19
N LEU A 407 -3.71 12.99 4.75
CA LEU A 407 -2.84 14.17 4.62
C LEU A 407 -1.45 13.91 5.22
N PHE A 408 -1.38 13.35 6.44
CA PHE A 408 -0.11 13.01 7.09
C PHE A 408 0.73 12.01 6.28
N LEU A 409 0.10 10.94 5.76
CA LEU A 409 0.82 9.94 4.97
C LEU A 409 1.28 10.48 3.60
N ALA A 410 0.59 11.48 3.07
CA ALA A 410 0.95 12.13 1.81
C ALA A 410 2.01 13.23 1.97
N SER A 411 2.23 13.72 3.19
CA SER A 411 3.15 14.82 3.48
C SER A 411 4.57 14.35 3.80
N ASP A 412 5.51 15.29 3.88
CA ASP A 412 6.94 15.00 4.06
C ASP A 412 7.27 14.59 5.51
N GLU A 413 6.38 14.87 6.47
CA GLU A 413 6.46 14.40 7.86
C GLU A 413 6.46 12.87 7.95
N SER A 414 5.92 12.18 6.93
CA SER A 414 5.94 10.72 6.83
C SER A 414 6.96 10.21 5.81
N SER A 415 7.99 11.00 5.45
CA SER A 415 9.00 10.66 4.44
C SER A 415 9.70 9.31 4.62
N PHE A 416 9.78 8.77 5.85
CA PHE A 416 10.31 7.44 6.14
C PHE A 416 9.23 6.35 6.33
N VAL A 417 8.01 6.60 5.87
CA VAL A 417 6.86 5.70 5.99
C VAL A 417 6.45 5.22 4.60
N THR A 418 6.66 3.94 4.31
CA THR A 418 6.21 3.27 3.08
C THR A 418 5.87 1.81 3.37
N GLY A 419 4.87 1.26 2.69
CA GLY A 419 4.42 -0.12 2.82
C GLY A 419 3.62 -0.44 4.08
N ILE A 420 3.14 0.58 4.80
CA ILE A 420 2.37 0.38 6.04
C ILE A 420 0.86 0.23 5.78
N ASN A 421 0.20 -0.49 6.68
CA ASN A 421 -1.25 -0.46 6.84
C ASN A 421 -1.58 0.39 8.08
N PHE A 422 -1.96 1.64 7.87
CA PHE A 422 -2.33 2.56 8.94
C PHE A 422 -3.80 2.37 9.33
N VAL A 423 -4.07 1.78 10.49
CA VAL A 423 -5.45 1.58 10.98
C VAL A 423 -5.95 2.83 11.68
N SER A 424 -7.15 3.30 11.32
CA SER A 424 -7.84 4.43 11.96
C SER A 424 -9.31 4.07 12.17
N ASP A 425 -9.63 3.46 13.32
CA ASP A 425 -10.88 2.72 13.49
C ASP A 425 -11.56 2.93 14.86
N GLY A 426 -11.10 3.89 15.64
CA GLY A 426 -11.61 4.14 16.99
C GLY A 426 -11.39 2.99 17.98
N GLY A 427 -10.47 2.07 17.68
CA GLY A 427 -10.16 0.89 18.49
C GLY A 427 -11.06 -0.31 18.20
N SER A 428 -11.80 -0.32 17.09
CA SER A 428 -12.72 -1.40 16.72
C SER A 428 -12.04 -2.79 16.64
N LEU A 429 -10.78 -2.85 16.25
CA LEU A 429 -9.96 -4.07 16.25
C LEU A 429 -9.72 -4.64 17.65
N TYR A 430 -9.82 -3.81 18.68
CA TYR A 430 -9.58 -4.15 20.08
C TYR A 430 -10.87 -4.15 20.91
N ALA A 431 -12.01 -3.83 20.28
CA ALA A 431 -13.32 -3.98 20.90
C ALA A 431 -13.62 -5.48 21.10
N PRO A 432 -14.02 -5.93 22.31
CA PRO A 432 -14.47 -7.29 22.49
C PRO A 432 -15.68 -7.53 21.59
N THR A 433 -15.56 -8.46 20.65
CA THR A 433 -16.66 -8.96 19.83
C THR A 433 -17.84 -9.29 20.75
N ALA A 434 -19.01 -8.71 20.49
CA ALA A 434 -20.21 -9.05 21.26
C ALA A 434 -20.43 -10.58 21.22
N VAL A 435 -20.41 -11.19 22.39
CA VAL A 435 -20.63 -12.62 22.58
C VAL A 435 -22.12 -12.91 22.39
N VAL A 436 -22.44 -13.69 21.36
CA VAL A 436 -23.75 -14.36 21.26
C VAL A 436 -23.69 -15.61 22.14
N VAL A 437 -24.68 -15.75 23.03
CA VAL A 437 -24.86 -16.89 23.93
C VAL A 437 -25.24 -18.13 23.12
N ILE A 438 -24.46 -19.21 23.26
CA ILE A 438 -24.83 -20.57 22.87
C ILE A 438 -25.33 -21.30 24.13
N THR A 439 -26.53 -21.85 24.08
CA THR A 439 -27.05 -22.81 25.08
C THR A 439 -26.59 -24.23 24.74
N GLY A 440 -26.20 -25.05 25.74
CA GLY A 440 -26.05 -26.50 25.58
C GLY A 440 -24.71 -27.12 25.98
N SER A 441 -24.16 -26.78 27.14
CA SER A 441 -23.07 -27.53 27.78
C SER A 441 -23.63 -28.67 28.62
N SER A 442 -23.54 -29.93 28.16
CA SER A 442 -23.78 -31.08 29.03
C SER A 442 -22.98 -32.34 28.62
N SER A 443 -21.98 -32.64 29.47
CA SER A 443 -21.42 -33.95 29.85
C SER A 443 -20.45 -34.72 28.94
N GLY A 444 -19.24 -34.98 29.47
CA GLY A 444 -18.50 -36.23 29.23
C GLY A 444 -16.97 -36.13 29.21
N ILE A 445 -16.31 -36.34 30.36
CA ILE A 445 -14.90 -36.82 30.41
C ILE A 445 -14.93 -38.31 30.06
N GLY A 446 -14.04 -38.80 29.18
CA GLY A 446 -13.93 -40.21 28.84
C GLY A 446 -12.73 -40.53 27.96
N ALA A 447 -12.03 -41.62 28.29
CA ALA A 447 -10.68 -41.95 27.89
C ALA A 447 -10.53 -42.59 26.49
N VAL A 448 -9.30 -42.50 25.99
CA VAL A 448 -8.55 -43.43 25.11
C VAL A 448 -9.30 -44.70 24.71
N THR A 449 -9.35 -45.03 23.40
CA THR A 449 -8.79 -46.28 22.82
C THR A 449 -9.05 -46.39 21.31
N ALA A 450 -8.03 -46.91 20.63
CA ALA A 450 -7.97 -47.62 19.35
C ALA A 450 -8.32 -46.87 18.05
N VAL A 451 -7.25 -46.63 17.30
CA VAL A 451 -7.21 -46.74 15.85
C VAL A 451 -7.81 -48.09 15.43
N GLU A 452 -8.96 -48.06 14.76
CA GLU A 452 -9.40 -49.14 13.87
C GLU A 452 -9.85 -48.54 12.54
N PHE A 453 -8.95 -48.63 11.55
CA PHE A 453 -9.34 -48.69 10.15
C PHE A 453 -10.01 -50.05 9.89
N SER A 454 -11.27 -50.09 9.43
CA SER A 454 -11.77 -50.99 8.38
C SER A 454 -13.31 -50.86 8.25
N LYS A 455 -13.98 -51.14 7.13
CA LYS A 455 -13.71 -52.06 6.02
C LYS A 455 -14.08 -51.39 4.67
N SER A 456 -13.32 -51.57 3.59
CA SER A 456 -12.55 -52.76 3.21
C SER A 456 -11.20 -52.41 2.57
N GLY A 457 -10.11 -52.98 3.11
CA GLY A 457 -8.87 -53.23 2.35
C GLY A 457 -7.69 -52.29 2.57
N ALA A 458 -7.45 -51.81 3.79
CA ALA A 458 -6.20 -51.13 4.10
C ALA A 458 -5.00 -52.09 3.97
N GLN A 459 -4.22 -51.91 2.91
CA GLN A 459 -2.77 -51.99 2.97
C GLN A 459 -2.23 -50.63 2.55
N VAL A 460 -1.55 -49.94 3.48
CA VAL A 460 -0.65 -48.84 3.16
C VAL A 460 0.46 -49.42 2.30
N VAL A 461 0.55 -48.97 1.06
CA VAL A 461 1.74 -49.15 0.24
C VAL A 461 2.23 -47.78 -0.19
N ILE A 462 3.31 -47.35 0.47
CA ILE A 462 4.21 -46.32 -0.07
C ILE A 462 4.93 -46.98 -1.25
N THR A 463 4.41 -46.83 -2.47
CA THR A 463 5.23 -46.98 -3.66
C THR A 463 5.72 -45.59 -4.05
N GLY A 464 7.02 -45.35 -3.88
CA GLY A 464 7.68 -44.25 -4.57
C GLY A 464 7.45 -44.38 -6.07
N ARG A 465 6.62 -43.50 -6.63
CA ARG A 465 6.60 -43.19 -8.06
C ARG A 465 6.92 -41.71 -8.18
N ASN A 466 7.81 -41.38 -9.10
CA ASN A 466 8.29 -40.03 -9.36
C ASN A 466 7.13 -39.03 -9.48
N ALA A 467 6.83 -38.33 -8.38
CA ALA A 467 5.94 -37.18 -8.32
C ALA A 467 6.49 -35.98 -9.11
N GLN A 468 7.69 -36.12 -9.67
CA GLN A 468 8.47 -35.08 -10.33
C GLN A 468 7.79 -34.45 -11.56
N ASN A 469 6.68 -34.99 -12.07
CA ASN A 469 6.02 -34.51 -13.28
C ASN A 469 4.54 -34.05 -13.13
N PHE A 470 3.91 -34.18 -11.96
CA PHE A 470 2.48 -33.88 -11.78
C PHE A 470 2.23 -32.73 -10.79
N GLY A 471 1.35 -31.79 -11.17
CA GLY A 471 0.95 -30.67 -10.30
C GLY A 471 0.03 -31.11 -9.15
N ILE A 472 -0.14 -30.24 -8.15
CA ILE A 472 -0.93 -30.48 -6.92
C ILE A 472 -2.30 -31.11 -7.23
N GLY A 473 -3.05 -30.56 -8.21
CA GLY A 473 -4.37 -31.06 -8.56
C GLY A 473 -4.39 -32.51 -9.07
N ALA A 474 -3.39 -32.93 -9.83
CA ALA A 474 -3.29 -34.30 -10.34
C ALA A 474 -3.01 -35.29 -9.20
N VAL A 475 -2.07 -34.96 -8.30
CA VAL A 475 -1.78 -35.79 -7.13
C VAL A 475 -2.98 -35.86 -6.19
N THR A 476 -3.69 -34.75 -5.99
CA THR A 476 -4.91 -34.69 -5.19
C THR A 476 -6.00 -35.63 -5.74
N ALA A 477 -6.21 -35.65 -7.06
CA ALA A 477 -7.17 -36.54 -7.70
C ALA A 477 -6.83 -38.03 -7.48
N VAL A 478 -5.54 -38.38 -7.54
CA VAL A 478 -5.03 -39.72 -7.26
C VAL A 478 -5.25 -40.10 -5.80
N GLU A 479 -4.97 -39.20 -4.85
CA GLU A 479 -5.21 -39.47 -3.42
C GLU A 479 -6.69 -39.66 -3.08
N PHE A 480 -7.60 -38.83 -3.62
CA PHE A 480 -9.04 -39.06 -3.47
C PHE A 480 -9.49 -40.40 -4.08
N SER A 481 -8.91 -40.79 -5.22
CA SER A 481 -9.22 -42.07 -5.87
C SER A 481 -8.79 -43.27 -5.02
N LYS A 482 -7.61 -43.19 -4.37
CA LYS A 482 -7.14 -44.20 -3.39
C LYS A 482 -8.10 -44.36 -2.22
N SER A 483 -8.69 -43.27 -1.74
CA SER A 483 -9.72 -43.28 -0.70
C SER A 483 -11.09 -43.81 -1.18
N GLY A 484 -11.22 -44.19 -2.46
CA GLY A 484 -12.44 -44.73 -3.03
C GLY A 484 -13.48 -43.69 -3.43
N ALA A 485 -13.11 -42.42 -3.53
CA ALA A 485 -14.00 -41.36 -3.99
C ALA A 485 -14.31 -41.47 -5.49
N GLN A 486 -15.49 -41.01 -5.91
CA GLN A 486 -15.76 -40.69 -7.30
C GLN A 486 -15.20 -39.31 -7.60
N VAL A 487 -14.24 -39.24 -8.53
CA VAL A 487 -13.49 -38.02 -8.81
C VAL A 487 -13.93 -37.43 -10.14
N VAL A 488 -14.11 -36.12 -10.19
CA VAL A 488 -14.23 -35.33 -11.42
C VAL A 488 -12.91 -34.59 -11.59
N ILE A 489 -12.29 -34.71 -12.76
CA ILE A 489 -11.07 -33.98 -13.09
C ILE A 489 -11.32 -33.03 -14.26
N THR A 490 -10.76 -31.83 -14.15
CA THR A 490 -10.90 -30.75 -15.14
C THR A 490 -9.57 -30.13 -15.51
N GLY A 491 -9.46 -29.64 -16.73
CA GLY A 491 -8.26 -29.04 -17.29
C GLY A 491 -8.40 -28.71 -18.76
N ARG A 492 -7.39 -28.02 -19.32
CA ARG A 492 -7.39 -27.55 -20.71
C ARG A 492 -6.68 -28.48 -21.69
N ASN A 493 -5.96 -29.47 -21.20
CA ASN A 493 -5.19 -30.42 -22.02
C ASN A 493 -5.80 -31.82 -21.86
N ALA A 494 -6.43 -32.31 -22.93
CA ALA A 494 -7.12 -33.60 -22.94
C ALA A 494 -6.18 -34.79 -22.69
N GLN A 495 -4.94 -34.74 -23.20
CA GLN A 495 -3.97 -35.80 -22.99
C GLN A 495 -3.56 -35.92 -21.52
N ASN A 496 -3.19 -34.80 -20.89
CA ASN A 496 -2.81 -34.78 -19.47
C ASN A 496 -3.98 -35.24 -18.58
N LEU A 497 -5.20 -34.81 -18.91
CA LEU A 497 -6.44 -35.26 -18.24
C LEU A 497 -6.58 -36.79 -18.32
N SER A 498 -6.42 -37.36 -19.51
CA SER A 498 -6.54 -38.81 -19.73
C SER A 498 -5.46 -39.61 -19.01
N GLU A 499 -4.24 -39.10 -18.96
CA GLU A 499 -3.15 -39.70 -18.19
C GLU A 499 -3.46 -39.73 -16.68
N VAL A 500 -3.92 -38.61 -16.12
CA VAL A 500 -4.35 -38.54 -14.71
C VAL A 500 -5.55 -39.46 -14.45
N ALA A 501 -6.52 -39.53 -15.38
CA ALA A 501 -7.67 -40.44 -15.24
C ALA A 501 -7.26 -41.91 -15.15
N LYS A 502 -6.28 -42.33 -15.97
CA LYS A 502 -5.72 -43.69 -15.93
C LYS A 502 -5.04 -43.98 -14.59
N ASP A 503 -4.23 -43.04 -14.10
CA ASP A 503 -3.58 -43.20 -12.80
C ASP A 503 -4.59 -43.28 -11.65
N CYS A 504 -5.64 -42.44 -11.67
CA CYS A 504 -6.74 -42.49 -10.71
C CYS A 504 -7.50 -43.84 -10.75
N GLN A 505 -7.84 -44.32 -11.94
CA GLN A 505 -8.55 -45.59 -12.12
C GLN A 505 -7.72 -46.77 -11.60
N LYS A 506 -6.40 -46.74 -11.87
CA LYS A 506 -5.45 -47.79 -11.44
C LYS A 506 -5.37 -47.92 -9.92
N VAL A 507 -5.43 -46.80 -9.19
CA VAL A 507 -5.31 -46.79 -7.72
C VAL A 507 -6.64 -46.88 -6.99
N SER A 508 -7.77 -46.77 -7.70
CA SER A 508 -9.10 -46.85 -7.11
C SER A 508 -9.37 -48.28 -6.59
N PRO A 509 -9.75 -48.46 -5.31
CA PRO A 509 -10.09 -49.77 -4.76
C PRO A 509 -11.24 -50.48 -5.50
N LYS A 510 -12.10 -49.71 -6.18
CA LYS A 510 -13.26 -50.18 -6.94
C LYS A 510 -13.07 -50.06 -8.46
N GLY A 511 -11.86 -49.73 -8.92
CA GLY A 511 -11.58 -49.47 -10.33
C GLY A 511 -12.40 -48.32 -10.93
N LEU A 512 -12.84 -47.36 -10.11
CA LEU A 512 -13.69 -46.24 -10.54
C LEU A 512 -12.92 -45.35 -11.50
N LYS A 513 -13.49 -45.13 -12.68
CA LYS A 513 -12.96 -44.18 -13.64
C LYS A 513 -13.40 -42.76 -13.27
N PRO A 514 -12.50 -41.77 -13.19
CA PRO A 514 -12.89 -40.37 -13.03
C PRO A 514 -13.75 -39.86 -14.19
N LEU A 515 -14.64 -38.90 -13.91
CA LEU A 515 -15.28 -38.10 -14.95
C LEU A 515 -14.29 -37.04 -15.45
N GLU A 516 -13.92 -37.14 -16.72
CA GLU A 516 -13.04 -36.18 -17.39
C GLU A 516 -13.88 -35.06 -17.99
N VAL A 517 -13.61 -33.81 -17.60
CA VAL A 517 -14.25 -32.63 -18.18
C VAL A 517 -13.17 -31.70 -18.72
N LEU A 518 -12.98 -31.69 -20.05
CA LEU A 518 -12.13 -30.70 -20.69
C LEU A 518 -12.81 -29.33 -20.55
N ALA A 519 -12.20 -28.38 -19.83
CA ALA A 519 -12.78 -27.07 -19.55
C ALA A 519 -11.70 -26.03 -19.22
N ASP A 520 -11.94 -24.79 -19.63
CA ASP A 520 -11.22 -23.63 -19.16
C ASP A 520 -12.05 -22.91 -18.09
N ILE A 521 -11.64 -23.04 -16.83
CA ILE A 521 -12.33 -22.44 -15.68
C ILE A 521 -12.37 -20.91 -15.69
N SER A 522 -11.63 -20.26 -16.59
CA SER A 522 -11.75 -18.81 -16.84
C SER A 522 -13.01 -18.44 -17.63
N LYS A 523 -13.77 -19.42 -18.15
CA LYS A 523 -15.00 -19.23 -18.93
C LYS A 523 -16.22 -19.75 -18.17
N ASP A 524 -17.28 -18.95 -18.12
CA ASP A 524 -18.48 -19.27 -17.35
C ASP A 524 -19.23 -20.49 -17.89
N ASP A 525 -19.37 -20.62 -19.21
CA ASP A 525 -20.02 -21.77 -19.83
C ASP A 525 -19.30 -23.09 -19.49
N ASP A 526 -17.97 -23.05 -19.40
CA ASP A 526 -17.16 -24.20 -19.03
C ASP A 526 -17.31 -24.55 -17.54
N CYS A 527 -17.33 -23.54 -16.66
CA CYS A 527 -17.64 -23.73 -15.23
C CYS A 527 -19.04 -24.33 -15.02
N LYS A 528 -20.05 -23.82 -15.74
CA LYS A 528 -21.41 -24.35 -15.68
C LYS A 528 -21.46 -25.79 -16.17
N ARG A 529 -20.87 -26.07 -17.33
CA ARG A 529 -20.80 -27.42 -17.90
C ARG A 529 -20.08 -28.40 -16.98
N LEU A 530 -19.05 -27.97 -16.26
CA LEU A 530 -18.36 -28.78 -15.26
C LEU A 530 -19.30 -29.21 -14.12
N ILE A 531 -20.06 -28.28 -13.54
CA ILE A 531 -21.00 -28.60 -12.47
C ILE A 531 -22.17 -29.43 -13.02
N ASP A 532 -22.78 -29.04 -14.14
CA ASP A 532 -23.88 -29.78 -14.77
C ASP A 532 -23.48 -31.24 -15.08
N SER A 533 -22.27 -31.46 -15.61
CA SER A 533 -21.77 -32.80 -15.95
C SER A 533 -21.54 -33.65 -14.69
N THR A 534 -21.03 -33.03 -13.62
CA THR A 534 -20.86 -33.66 -12.30
C THR A 534 -22.19 -34.15 -11.76
N ILE A 535 -23.20 -33.27 -11.72
CA ILE A 535 -24.52 -33.58 -11.18
C ILE A 535 -25.27 -34.58 -12.06
N LYS A 536 -25.17 -34.46 -13.39
CA LYS A 536 -25.73 -35.46 -14.32
C LYS A 536 -25.16 -36.86 -14.08
N SER A 537 -23.85 -36.96 -13.81
CA SER A 537 -23.18 -38.26 -13.67
C SER A 537 -23.35 -38.87 -12.28
N PHE A 538 -23.24 -38.05 -11.23
CA PHE A 538 -23.14 -38.54 -9.85
C PHE A 538 -24.30 -38.13 -8.95
N ARG A 539 -25.17 -37.21 -9.41
CA ARG A 539 -26.36 -36.69 -8.71
C ARG A 539 -26.08 -35.93 -7.40
N LYS A 540 -24.81 -35.78 -7.03
CA LYS A 540 -24.37 -35.09 -5.81
C LYS A 540 -22.99 -34.46 -5.99
N LEU A 541 -22.66 -33.53 -5.10
CA LEU A 541 -21.34 -32.95 -4.93
C LEU A 541 -21.05 -32.86 -3.43
N ASP A 542 -20.01 -33.57 -2.97
CA ASP A 542 -19.63 -33.59 -1.55
C ASP A 542 -18.45 -32.64 -1.26
N ILE A 543 -17.50 -32.51 -2.21
CA ILE A 543 -16.26 -31.75 -2.02
C ILE A 543 -15.96 -30.95 -3.29
N LEU A 544 -15.70 -29.65 -3.14
CA LEU A 544 -15.18 -28.76 -4.18
C LEU A 544 -13.74 -28.36 -3.83
N VAL A 545 -12.78 -28.70 -4.69
CA VAL A 545 -11.37 -28.29 -4.54
C VAL A 545 -11.01 -27.28 -5.63
N ASN A 546 -10.89 -26.01 -5.24
CA ASN A 546 -10.49 -24.93 -6.14
C ASN A 546 -8.97 -24.83 -6.19
N ASN A 547 -8.36 -25.69 -7.02
CA ASN A 547 -6.90 -25.76 -7.20
C ASN A 547 -6.38 -24.98 -8.42
N ALA A 548 -7.22 -24.81 -9.45
CA ALA A 548 -6.79 -24.14 -10.68
C ALA A 548 -6.27 -22.72 -10.38
N GLY A 549 -5.13 -22.38 -10.97
CA GLY A 549 -4.53 -21.07 -10.80
C GLY A 549 -3.37 -20.87 -11.76
N SER A 550 -3.13 -19.61 -12.10
CA SER A 550 -2.00 -19.16 -12.90
C SER A 550 -1.17 -18.17 -12.09
N GLY A 551 0.07 -17.96 -12.53
CA GLY A 551 0.93 -16.90 -12.07
C GLY A 551 1.55 -16.19 -13.27
N ASN A 552 2.02 -14.98 -13.06
CA ASN A 552 2.73 -14.21 -14.06
C ASN A 552 3.73 -13.28 -13.36
N VAL A 553 4.87 -13.09 -14.00
CA VAL A 553 5.79 -11.99 -13.65
C VAL A 553 5.28 -10.75 -14.39
N THR A 554 4.96 -9.71 -13.64
CA THR A 554 4.40 -8.46 -14.15
C THR A 554 4.79 -7.31 -13.25
N THR A 555 5.31 -6.24 -13.83
CA THR A 555 5.55 -4.98 -13.13
C THR A 555 4.45 -3.98 -13.48
N LEU A 556 4.24 -2.96 -12.66
CA LEU A 556 3.29 -1.90 -12.97
C LEU A 556 3.65 -1.14 -14.25
N THR A 557 4.91 -1.18 -14.68
CA THR A 557 5.37 -0.47 -15.89
C THR A 557 5.21 -1.28 -17.18
N ASP A 558 4.72 -2.53 -17.11
CA ASP A 558 4.46 -3.33 -18.31
C ASP A 558 3.35 -2.70 -19.17
N THR A 559 3.54 -2.65 -20.49
CA THR A 559 2.55 -2.07 -21.43
C THR A 559 1.23 -2.84 -21.47
N ASN A 560 1.24 -4.14 -21.16
CA ASN A 560 0.06 -5.00 -21.09
C ASN A 560 -0.32 -5.39 -19.65
N VAL A 561 0.02 -4.54 -18.66
CA VAL A 561 -0.24 -4.80 -17.24
C VAL A 561 -1.71 -5.15 -16.95
N MET A 562 -2.67 -4.45 -17.58
CA MET A 562 -4.10 -4.67 -17.32
C MET A 562 -4.60 -5.99 -17.90
N GLU A 563 -4.18 -6.35 -19.11
CA GLU A 563 -4.51 -7.66 -19.71
C GLU A 563 -3.99 -8.80 -18.83
N LYS A 564 -2.73 -8.68 -18.38
CA LYS A 564 -2.09 -9.64 -17.47
C LYS A 564 -2.81 -9.73 -16.11
N TYR A 565 -3.21 -8.59 -15.55
CA TYR A 565 -3.97 -8.52 -14.31
C TYR A 565 -5.36 -9.17 -14.45
N ASP A 566 -6.10 -8.82 -15.50
CA ASP A 566 -7.47 -9.29 -15.74
C ASP A 566 -7.51 -10.81 -15.95
N ASN A 567 -6.60 -11.35 -16.76
CA ASN A 567 -6.48 -12.80 -17.00
C ASN A 567 -6.20 -13.58 -15.70
N LEU A 568 -5.34 -13.02 -14.85
CA LEU A 568 -4.95 -13.62 -13.59
C LEU A 568 -6.10 -13.60 -12.57
N MET A 569 -6.77 -12.46 -12.40
CA MET A 569 -7.91 -12.32 -11.48
C MET A 569 -9.11 -13.16 -11.94
N ASN A 570 -9.34 -13.25 -13.25
CA ASN A 570 -10.38 -14.10 -13.81
C ASN A 570 -10.15 -15.58 -13.46
N THR A 571 -8.91 -16.05 -13.62
CA THR A 571 -8.55 -17.45 -13.33
C THR A 571 -8.48 -17.74 -11.83
N ASN A 572 -7.85 -16.88 -11.03
CA ASN A 572 -7.50 -17.18 -9.65
C ASN A 572 -8.59 -16.83 -8.62
N LEU A 573 -9.52 -15.95 -8.98
CA LEU A 573 -10.56 -15.47 -8.06
C LEU A 573 -11.96 -15.56 -8.64
N ARG A 574 -12.22 -14.97 -9.82
CA ARG A 574 -13.57 -14.92 -10.40
C ARG A 574 -14.14 -16.32 -10.64
N SER A 575 -13.33 -17.20 -11.24
CA SER A 575 -13.70 -18.61 -11.46
C SER A 575 -14.10 -19.33 -10.17
N VAL A 576 -13.39 -19.07 -9.08
CA VAL A 576 -13.60 -19.70 -7.77
C VAL A 576 -14.91 -19.23 -7.15
N VAL A 577 -15.21 -17.93 -7.25
CA VAL A 577 -16.50 -17.37 -6.81
C VAL A 577 -17.65 -17.99 -7.61
N TYR A 578 -17.52 -18.08 -8.94
CA TYR A 578 -18.58 -18.62 -9.78
C TYR A 578 -18.78 -20.12 -9.59
N LEU A 579 -17.71 -20.92 -9.54
CA LEU A 579 -17.80 -22.35 -9.22
C LEU A 579 -18.41 -22.60 -7.85
N THR A 580 -18.07 -21.75 -6.86
CA THR A 580 -18.69 -21.80 -5.54
C THR A 580 -20.19 -21.54 -5.63
N HIS A 581 -20.60 -20.44 -6.29
CA HIS A 581 -22.01 -20.09 -6.51
C HIS A 581 -22.80 -21.26 -7.11
N LEU A 582 -22.30 -21.85 -8.19
CA LEU A 582 -22.92 -23.01 -8.85
C LEU A 582 -22.97 -24.27 -7.97
N SER A 583 -22.08 -24.37 -6.98
CA SER A 583 -21.94 -25.57 -6.15
C SER A 583 -22.72 -25.51 -4.83
N VAL A 584 -23.08 -24.32 -4.33
CA VAL A 584 -23.65 -24.15 -2.98
C VAL A 584 -24.89 -25.00 -2.76
N GLU A 585 -25.83 -25.00 -3.72
CA GLU A 585 -27.07 -25.78 -3.60
C GLU A 585 -26.80 -27.29 -3.45
N HIS A 586 -25.77 -27.79 -4.14
CA HIS A 586 -25.41 -29.20 -4.13
C HIS A 586 -24.62 -29.58 -2.87
N LEU A 587 -23.72 -28.70 -2.41
CA LEU A 587 -22.94 -28.88 -1.19
C LEU A 587 -23.82 -28.78 0.07
N GLU A 588 -24.87 -27.96 0.05
CA GLU A 588 -25.82 -27.82 1.18
C GLU A 588 -26.60 -29.11 1.44
N LYS A 589 -26.92 -29.87 0.38
CA LYS A 589 -27.59 -31.17 0.45
C LYS A 589 -26.71 -32.25 1.09
N THR A 590 -25.40 -32.17 0.88
CA THR A 590 -24.42 -33.19 1.34
C THR A 590 -23.72 -32.80 2.64
N LYS A 591 -23.90 -31.55 3.12
CA LYS A 591 -23.08 -30.97 4.20
C LYS A 591 -21.60 -31.02 3.82
N GLY A 592 -21.34 -30.63 2.57
CA GLY A 592 -20.09 -30.78 1.88
C GLY A 592 -19.00 -29.78 2.26
N ASN A 593 -17.90 -29.82 1.53
CA ASN A 593 -16.67 -29.10 1.88
C ASN A 593 -16.09 -28.35 0.68
N ILE A 594 -15.59 -27.13 0.91
CA ILE A 594 -14.87 -26.33 -0.08
C ILE A 594 -13.44 -26.14 0.40
N ILE A 595 -12.46 -26.47 -0.45
CA ILE A 595 -11.04 -26.29 -0.17
C ILE A 595 -10.41 -25.45 -1.28
N ASN A 596 -9.92 -24.28 -0.91
CA ASN A 596 -9.26 -23.35 -1.82
C ASN A 596 -7.74 -23.51 -1.73
N ILE A 597 -7.04 -23.50 -2.87
CA ILE A 597 -5.57 -23.54 -2.91
C ILE A 597 -5.02 -22.13 -3.13
N SER A 598 -4.43 -21.58 -2.09
CA SER A 598 -3.82 -20.25 -2.06
C SER A 598 -2.29 -20.32 -2.21
N SER A 599 -1.55 -19.51 -1.46
CA SER A 599 -0.09 -19.43 -1.48
C SER A 599 0.44 -18.64 -0.29
N THR A 600 1.66 -18.93 0.15
CA THR A 600 2.47 -18.03 0.99
C THR A 600 2.58 -16.59 0.44
N ALA A 601 2.39 -16.39 -0.87
CA ALA A 601 2.30 -15.08 -1.52
C ALA A 601 1.08 -14.24 -1.06
N ALA A 602 0.07 -14.85 -0.42
CA ALA A 602 -1.02 -14.13 0.25
C ALA A 602 -0.59 -13.46 1.57
N HIS A 603 0.58 -13.83 2.10
CA HIS A 603 1.10 -13.34 3.39
C HIS A 603 2.35 -12.48 3.23
N LYS A 604 3.21 -12.83 2.26
CA LYS A 604 4.44 -12.10 1.93
C LYS A 604 4.32 -11.41 0.56
N PRO A 605 4.52 -10.08 0.50
CA PRO A 605 4.50 -9.35 -0.76
C PRO A 605 5.69 -9.73 -1.65
N ASN A 606 5.44 -9.74 -2.95
CA ASN A 606 6.44 -9.89 -4.00
C ASN A 606 6.11 -8.89 -5.12
N GLY A 607 6.98 -7.89 -5.33
CA GLY A 607 6.74 -6.77 -6.25
C GLY A 607 6.37 -7.25 -7.67
N PRO A 608 7.26 -7.95 -8.38
CA PRO A 608 7.01 -8.47 -9.74
C PRO A 608 5.90 -9.52 -9.88
N MET A 609 5.16 -9.83 -8.82
CA MET A 609 4.00 -10.74 -8.83
C MET A 609 2.81 -10.13 -8.09
N PHE A 610 2.66 -8.80 -8.09
CA PHE A 610 1.62 -8.11 -7.32
C PHE A 610 0.21 -8.65 -7.60
N GLY A 611 -0.13 -8.92 -8.87
CA GLY A 611 -1.43 -9.50 -9.23
C GLY A 611 -1.65 -10.88 -8.60
N TYR A 612 -0.61 -11.71 -8.54
CA TYR A 612 -0.71 -13.06 -7.96
C TYR A 612 -0.91 -12.96 -6.46
N CYS A 613 -0.11 -12.14 -5.78
CA CYS A 613 -0.25 -11.84 -4.36
C CYS A 613 -1.65 -11.33 -4.03
N MET A 614 -2.18 -10.37 -4.81
CA MET A 614 -3.54 -9.84 -4.66
C MET A 614 -4.60 -10.92 -4.80
N SER A 615 -4.52 -11.75 -5.86
CA SER A 615 -5.51 -12.80 -6.11
C SER A 615 -5.59 -13.83 -4.97
N LYS A 616 -4.44 -14.23 -4.43
CA LYS A 616 -4.35 -15.22 -3.34
C LYS A 616 -4.76 -14.63 -1.99
N CYS A 617 -4.46 -13.35 -1.79
CA CYS A 617 -4.91 -12.57 -0.65
C CYS A 617 -6.45 -12.41 -0.63
N ALA A 618 -7.05 -12.07 -1.79
CA ALA A 618 -8.49 -12.05 -1.97
C ALA A 618 -9.14 -13.42 -1.71
N LEU A 619 -8.53 -14.50 -2.20
CA LEU A 619 -9.02 -15.86 -2.00
C LEU A 619 -9.04 -16.28 -0.52
N ASN A 620 -8.03 -15.90 0.27
CA ASN A 620 -8.00 -16.18 1.71
C ASN A 620 -9.12 -15.44 2.45
N MET A 621 -9.43 -14.20 2.05
CA MET A 621 -10.54 -13.45 2.62
C MET A 621 -11.89 -14.03 2.20
N PHE A 622 -12.05 -14.35 0.90
CA PHE A 622 -13.27 -14.98 0.38
C PHE A 622 -13.60 -16.27 1.13
N THR A 623 -12.59 -17.11 1.40
CA THR A 623 -12.73 -18.35 2.19
C THR A 623 -13.33 -18.10 3.57
N LYS A 624 -12.89 -17.05 4.26
CA LYS A 624 -13.38 -16.72 5.61
C LYS A 624 -14.79 -16.17 5.60
N CYS A 625 -15.09 -15.27 4.68
CA CYS A 625 -16.45 -14.77 4.50
C CYS A 625 -17.41 -15.91 4.19
N LEU A 626 -17.01 -16.83 3.31
CA LEU A 626 -17.83 -17.97 2.91
C LEU A 626 -18.00 -18.98 4.05
N ALA A 627 -17.00 -19.17 4.92
CA ALA A 627 -17.13 -20.01 6.10
C ALA A 627 -18.19 -19.46 7.08
N LEU A 628 -18.27 -18.13 7.23
CA LEU A 628 -19.32 -17.49 8.04
C LEU A 628 -20.70 -17.64 7.40
N GLU A 629 -20.79 -17.45 6.08
CA GLU A 629 -22.06 -17.51 5.34
C GLU A 629 -22.61 -18.94 5.22
N LEU A 630 -21.75 -19.92 4.91
CA LEU A 630 -22.17 -21.29 4.63
C LEU A 630 -22.07 -22.24 5.84
N GLY A 631 -21.42 -21.82 6.93
CA GLY A 631 -21.34 -22.59 8.17
C GLY A 631 -22.73 -23.00 8.72
N PRO A 632 -23.73 -22.09 8.80
CA PRO A 632 -25.09 -22.46 9.20
C PRO A 632 -25.77 -23.49 8.28
N LYS A 633 -25.34 -23.59 7.02
CA LYS A 633 -25.81 -24.60 6.05
C LYS A 633 -25.11 -25.95 6.23
N GLY A 634 -24.13 -26.02 7.12
CA GLY A 634 -23.28 -27.19 7.38
C GLY A 634 -22.23 -27.43 6.30
N ILE A 635 -21.85 -26.40 5.55
CA ILE A 635 -20.76 -26.48 4.56
C ILE A 635 -19.49 -25.92 5.21
N ARG A 636 -18.39 -26.67 5.14
CA ARG A 636 -17.08 -26.20 5.64
C ARG A 636 -16.28 -25.58 4.51
N VAL A 637 -15.58 -24.49 4.80
CA VAL A 637 -14.76 -23.78 3.80
C VAL A 637 -13.40 -23.48 4.37
N ASN A 638 -12.33 -24.01 3.77
CA ASN A 638 -10.96 -23.81 4.24
C ASN A 638 -10.02 -23.44 3.08
N VAL A 639 -8.87 -22.86 3.41
CA VAL A 639 -7.83 -22.53 2.45
C VAL A 639 -6.50 -23.13 2.87
N ILE A 640 -5.73 -23.61 1.91
CA ILE A 640 -4.35 -24.06 2.11
C ILE A 640 -3.42 -23.03 1.47
N SER A 641 -2.36 -22.63 2.17
CA SER A 641 -1.34 -21.71 1.68
C SER A 641 0.00 -22.44 1.51
N PRO A 642 0.31 -22.98 0.31
CA PRO A 642 1.56 -23.66 0.05
C PRO A 642 2.79 -22.72 0.03
N GLY A 643 3.92 -23.26 0.49
CA GLY A 643 5.25 -22.70 0.23
C GLY A 643 5.75 -22.99 -1.19
N ALA A 644 7.07 -23.06 -1.37
CA ALA A 644 7.64 -23.57 -2.60
C ALA A 644 7.34 -25.06 -2.73
N VAL A 645 6.64 -25.44 -3.81
CA VAL A 645 6.31 -26.83 -4.12
C VAL A 645 6.85 -27.17 -5.50
N ARG A 646 7.53 -28.32 -5.60
CA ARG A 646 8.04 -28.86 -6.85
C ARG A 646 6.88 -29.24 -7.77
N THR A 647 6.61 -28.38 -8.74
CA THR A 647 5.51 -28.50 -9.71
C THR A 647 5.91 -27.83 -11.04
N ASN A 648 5.10 -27.96 -12.07
CA ASN A 648 5.30 -27.23 -13.33
C ASN A 648 4.90 -25.73 -13.25
N PHE A 649 4.67 -25.17 -12.06
CA PHE A 649 4.24 -23.78 -11.90
C PHE A 649 5.28 -22.77 -12.42
N GLY A 650 6.56 -22.91 -12.05
CA GLY A 650 7.63 -22.06 -12.55
C GLY A 650 7.75 -22.06 -14.08
N PRO A 651 7.85 -23.24 -14.72
CA PRO A 651 7.80 -23.37 -16.17
C PRO A 651 6.55 -22.76 -16.81
N ALA A 652 5.38 -22.92 -16.18
CA ALA A 652 4.15 -22.31 -16.67
C ALA A 652 4.16 -20.77 -16.59
N MET A 653 5.01 -20.17 -15.75
CA MET A 653 5.25 -18.72 -15.69
C MET A 653 6.36 -18.24 -16.63
N GLY A 654 6.92 -19.12 -17.48
CA GLY A 654 7.97 -18.77 -18.44
C GLY A 654 9.40 -18.93 -17.91
N THR A 655 9.59 -19.55 -16.75
CA THR A 655 10.93 -19.87 -16.23
C THR A 655 11.46 -21.16 -16.88
N SER A 656 12.74 -21.25 -17.26
CA SER A 656 13.28 -22.53 -17.72
C SER A 656 13.22 -23.59 -16.61
N LYS A 657 13.10 -24.88 -16.96
CA LYS A 657 13.03 -25.95 -15.96
C LYS A 657 14.30 -25.98 -15.11
N GLU A 658 15.45 -25.76 -15.73
CA GLU A 658 16.76 -25.74 -15.08
C GLU A 658 16.86 -24.58 -14.09
N HIS A 659 16.44 -23.37 -14.48
CA HIS A 659 16.46 -22.22 -13.58
C HIS A 659 15.46 -22.39 -12.43
N TYR A 660 14.27 -22.94 -12.73
CA TYR A 660 13.28 -23.19 -11.69
C TYR A 660 13.77 -24.21 -10.65
N GLU A 661 14.48 -25.25 -11.09
CA GLU A 661 15.11 -26.21 -10.18
C GLU A 661 16.11 -25.54 -9.23
N LEU A 662 17.00 -24.70 -9.78
CA LEU A 662 17.95 -23.93 -8.98
C LEU A 662 17.26 -23.02 -7.95
N LEU A 663 16.15 -22.37 -8.33
CA LEU A 663 15.34 -21.57 -7.40
C LEU A 663 14.73 -22.42 -6.28
N LEU A 664 14.30 -23.65 -6.57
CA LEU A 664 13.79 -24.58 -5.55
C LEU A 664 14.91 -25.04 -4.62
N GLU A 665 16.09 -25.36 -5.14
CA GLU A 665 17.26 -25.72 -4.34
C GLU A 665 17.70 -24.59 -3.40
N ASP A 666 17.73 -23.35 -3.90
CA ASP A 666 18.06 -22.18 -3.07
C ASP A 666 17.03 -21.97 -1.96
N ARG A 667 15.74 -22.11 -2.28
CA ARG A 667 14.68 -22.05 -1.26
C ARG A 667 14.82 -23.17 -0.24
N ALA A 668 15.10 -24.40 -0.66
CA ALA A 668 15.33 -25.52 0.25
C ALA A 668 16.43 -25.20 1.27
N LYS A 669 17.51 -24.51 0.87
CA LYS A 669 18.57 -24.09 1.79
C LYS A 669 18.08 -23.12 2.86
N THR A 670 17.06 -22.31 2.60
CA THR A 670 16.56 -21.34 3.59
C THR A 670 15.44 -21.89 4.48
N TYR A 671 14.73 -22.93 4.02
CA TYR A 671 13.58 -23.47 4.75
C TYR A 671 14.02 -24.22 6.02
N PRO A 672 13.29 -24.12 7.14
CA PRO A 672 13.57 -24.88 8.35
C PRO A 672 13.68 -26.40 8.12
N LEU A 673 12.82 -26.98 7.28
CA LEU A 673 12.88 -28.41 6.93
C LEU A 673 13.99 -28.77 5.92
N ARG A 674 14.76 -27.78 5.44
CA ARG A 674 15.85 -27.93 4.45
C ARG A 674 15.45 -28.64 3.15
N LYS A 675 14.17 -28.57 2.81
CA LYS A 675 13.58 -29.09 1.57
C LYS A 675 12.40 -28.22 1.14
N VAL A 676 12.11 -28.22 -0.15
CA VAL A 676 10.84 -27.72 -0.68
C VAL A 676 9.76 -28.78 -0.53
N GLY A 677 8.49 -28.37 -0.61
CA GLY A 677 7.37 -29.32 -0.61
C GLY A 677 7.25 -30.06 -1.93
N GLU A 678 6.63 -31.23 -1.88
CA GLU A 678 6.20 -32.01 -3.04
C GLU A 678 4.67 -31.91 -3.18
N SER A 679 4.12 -32.15 -4.38
CA SER A 679 2.67 -32.10 -4.62
C SER A 679 1.87 -32.97 -3.63
N ILE A 680 2.45 -34.07 -3.15
CA ILE A 680 1.82 -34.98 -2.18
C ILE A 680 1.65 -34.34 -0.79
N ASP A 681 2.56 -33.45 -0.37
CA ASP A 681 2.46 -32.76 0.93
C ASP A 681 1.19 -31.90 0.98
N ILE A 682 0.83 -31.28 -0.15
CA ILE A 682 -0.39 -30.47 -0.29
C ILE A 682 -1.62 -31.36 -0.44
N ALA A 683 -1.55 -32.40 -1.29
CA ALA A 683 -2.65 -33.34 -1.51
C ALA A 683 -3.12 -34.02 -0.22
N ASN A 684 -2.19 -34.45 0.64
CA ASN A 684 -2.51 -35.05 1.93
C ASN A 684 -3.30 -34.09 2.83
N MET A 685 -2.92 -32.81 2.86
CA MET A 685 -3.65 -31.81 3.63
C MET A 685 -5.05 -31.55 3.06
N ILE A 686 -5.21 -31.55 1.73
CA ILE A 686 -6.53 -31.43 1.07
C ILE A 686 -7.44 -32.58 1.51
N VAL A 687 -6.96 -33.82 1.43
CA VAL A 687 -7.75 -35.01 1.82
C VAL A 687 -8.10 -34.96 3.30
N PHE A 688 -7.14 -34.57 4.15
CA PHE A 688 -7.38 -34.41 5.60
C PHE A 688 -8.48 -33.38 5.88
N LEU A 689 -8.38 -32.17 5.31
CA LEU A 689 -9.39 -31.12 5.48
C LEU A 689 -10.76 -31.53 4.94
N ALA A 690 -10.80 -32.35 3.88
CA ALA A 690 -12.05 -32.86 3.30
C ALA A 690 -12.72 -33.95 4.15
N SER A 691 -11.96 -34.61 5.03
CA SER A 691 -12.45 -35.72 5.84
C SER A 691 -13.31 -35.29 7.03
N ASN A 692 -14.06 -36.25 7.60
CA ASN A 692 -14.86 -36.03 8.81
C ASN A 692 -14.02 -35.81 10.07
N GLU A 693 -12.72 -36.15 10.05
CA GLU A 693 -11.81 -35.84 11.16
C GLU A 693 -11.62 -34.32 11.32
N CYS A 694 -11.83 -33.56 10.25
CA CYS A 694 -11.83 -32.09 10.25
C CYS A 694 -13.23 -31.47 10.39
N SER A 695 -14.23 -32.21 10.91
CA SER A 695 -15.63 -31.74 11.00
C SER A 695 -15.83 -30.42 11.77
N PHE A 696 -14.88 -30.04 12.64
CA PHE A 696 -14.89 -28.77 13.38
C PHE A 696 -13.91 -27.71 12.83
N VAL A 697 -13.37 -27.91 11.63
CA VAL A 697 -12.42 -26.98 10.98
C VAL A 697 -13.10 -26.26 9.82
N THR A 698 -13.32 -24.95 9.95
CA THR A 698 -13.84 -24.06 8.89
C THR A 698 -13.25 -22.65 9.04
N GLY A 699 -13.13 -21.91 7.94
CA GLY A 699 -12.55 -20.56 7.88
C GLY A 699 -11.05 -20.49 8.12
N THR A 700 -10.35 -21.64 8.19
CA THR A 700 -8.92 -21.66 8.51
C THR A 700 -8.04 -21.53 7.28
N ASP A 701 -6.85 -20.96 7.50
CA ASP A 701 -5.77 -20.84 6.54
C ASP A 701 -4.62 -21.73 6.98
N VAL A 702 -4.51 -22.91 6.37
CA VAL A 702 -3.50 -23.91 6.73
C VAL A 702 -2.24 -23.68 5.94
N MET A 703 -1.18 -23.26 6.64
CA MET A 703 0.15 -23.11 6.06
C MET A 703 0.80 -24.48 5.83
N VAL A 704 1.20 -24.77 4.59
CA VAL A 704 1.95 -26.00 4.24
C VAL A 704 3.18 -25.62 3.43
N ASP A 705 4.21 -25.14 4.13
CA ASP A 705 5.33 -24.41 3.52
C ASP A 705 6.72 -24.85 4.03
N GLY A 706 6.80 -25.90 4.85
CA GLY A 706 8.04 -26.35 5.47
C GLY A 706 8.71 -25.29 6.37
N GLY A 707 7.96 -24.29 6.83
CA GLY A 707 8.43 -23.15 7.61
C GLY A 707 9.03 -22.01 6.79
N GLY A 708 8.94 -22.04 5.45
CA GLY A 708 9.51 -21.03 4.56
C GLY A 708 8.97 -19.60 4.78
N LEU A 709 7.75 -19.45 5.29
CA LEU A 709 7.18 -18.16 5.68
C LEU A 709 7.90 -17.56 6.89
N HIS A 710 8.48 -18.38 7.76
CA HIS A 710 9.23 -17.92 8.93
C HIS A 710 10.75 -17.96 8.72
N ALA A 711 11.22 -18.51 7.60
CA ALA A 711 12.62 -18.49 7.23
C ALA A 711 13.15 -17.04 7.15
N PRO A 712 14.30 -16.74 7.80
CA PRO A 712 14.95 -15.45 7.63
C PRO A 712 15.30 -15.26 6.15
N LYS A 713 15.05 -14.05 5.62
CA LYS A 713 15.66 -13.67 4.33
C LYS A 713 17.17 -13.85 4.50
N SER A 714 17.84 -14.42 3.52
CA SER A 714 19.30 -14.54 3.50
C SER A 714 19.95 -13.14 3.50
N ALA A 715 20.00 -12.51 4.68
CA ALA A 715 21.02 -11.56 5.03
C ALA A 715 22.15 -12.40 5.61
N PHE A 716 23.32 -12.37 4.95
CA PHE A 716 24.56 -13.02 5.36
C PHE A 716 24.64 -14.55 5.19
N SER A 717 25.00 -14.97 3.98
CA SER A 717 25.97 -16.06 3.82
C SER A 717 27.36 -15.59 4.30
N TYR A 718 27.51 -15.33 5.61
CA TYR A 718 28.80 -15.32 6.29
C TYR A 718 28.79 -16.54 7.22
N ARG A 719 29.30 -17.66 6.69
CA ARG A 719 29.70 -18.94 7.32
C ARG A 719 29.64 -19.98 6.18
N ASN A 720 30.69 -20.50 5.58
CA ASN A 720 32.12 -20.54 5.89
C ASN A 720 32.89 -20.51 4.56
N LYS A 721 34.03 -19.82 4.53
CA LYS A 721 35.17 -20.25 3.71
C LYS A 721 35.80 -21.46 4.36
#